data_AF-A0A957YH27-F1
#
_entry.id   AF-A0A957YH27-F1
#
_cell.length_a   1.000
_cell.length_b   1.000
_cell.length_c   1.000
_cell.angle_alpha   90.00
_cell.angle_beta   90.00
_cell.angle_gamma   90.00
#
_symmetry.space_group_name_H-M   'P 1'
#
loop_
_entity.id
_entity.type
_entity.pdbx_description
1 polymer ?
#
loop_
_entity_poly.entity_id
_entity_poly.type
_entity_poly.pdbx_seq_one_letter_code
_entity_poly.pdbx_strand_id
1 'polypeptide(L)'
;QTEGSRLPLFLVHPVAGVVFPYYDLALRLGAEQPVYGLQSVGIAGEAEPLTQVEAMAETYLEAIRQIQPEGPYQLAGWSFGGLIALEMAQQLHQARQEVGLLAIIDTPLTLSPLGASKVFLTTVLPHLWPYVSDYLAQQSGRSQSKSRLNFKSPEVQRLMRVLRANLQAGRRYRPQRYPGQITLFKTAISHRSVTWGWDDIASSGVEIDSIPGHHMNVLRSPQVETLAEKLRHRLERIPVRETTPFTPEASSVTEAVQVTDNASQTFTPEASPVTPPSLDNEEALAVSASNLAAEPLSTQLMSPDLVEEPLPTQHLPSNLTAEPLPTRQPPPSGAGFVVSSQKAEPSPSPQPHLSASATTNGVSPASRQKPLTGVEYLHSLQDGREVWIYGERVPDVTSHPAFRNQCRMIARLYDALHDPARQALLTCETDTGSGGYTHPFFRASRTVEEQAAARNALAAWHRIGYGWIGRGPDHMAGLLGMLGPNADFYGSYQDNARRWYQFFQETMPYVNHAIVNPPIDRHRPPDQVDDVYIHVVKETEAGLIVSGAKNVTTNSALTNYTFVGQDGGVHVKTKPFAITFLLAMNTPGLKIVCRPSYEMTASIMGTPFDYPLSSRLDENDAILIFDEVLVPWDNILVYGDLEKQNQHVARTGFLARSGLQGCTRLAVKLDLLTGLLLKAVEATGVEKFRGVQVNVGEVITWRHLFWSLSDAMAQTGVPHNGAIIPKMEHMMAHRMLMGVAYPRIKEIISQLVASGLIFQPSSALDFKTPELRPYLDKYVRGSTGDSVQRIKLMKTLWDAIGTEFAGRHELYERNNMGNHEAIRLHALFDSLGTGVAEEIKQFAETCMAEVDLEGWLAPDLHTPDDLGLLRQWLERRENNGKNSSS
;
A
#
# COMPACT_ATOMS: atom_id res chain seq x y z
N GLN A 1 -13.01 -30.38 -19.13
CA GLN A 1 -13.65 -30.20 -20.45
C GLN A 1 -13.27 -31.42 -21.28
N THR A 2 -14.19 -32.34 -21.55
CA THR A 2 -13.86 -33.70 -22.03
C THR A 2 -14.44 -34.06 -23.41
N GLU A 3 -15.31 -33.22 -23.97
CA GLU A 3 -16.12 -33.56 -25.16
C GLU A 3 -15.47 -33.25 -26.51
N GLY A 4 -14.26 -32.67 -26.51
CA GLY A 4 -13.55 -32.29 -27.74
C GLY A 4 -12.93 -33.47 -28.51
N SER A 5 -12.66 -33.26 -29.79
CA SER A 5 -12.11 -34.28 -30.71
C SER A 5 -10.57 -34.27 -30.82
N ARG A 6 -9.90 -33.21 -30.32
CA ARG A 6 -8.43 -33.10 -30.35
C ARG A 6 -7.76 -33.97 -29.29
N LEU A 7 -6.44 -34.15 -29.40
CA LEU A 7 -5.66 -34.81 -28.36
C LEU A 7 -5.83 -34.08 -27.01
N PRO A 8 -6.03 -34.80 -25.88
CA PRO A 8 -6.11 -34.22 -24.55
C PRO A 8 -4.87 -33.42 -24.10
N LEU A 9 -5.12 -32.27 -23.46
CA LEU A 9 -4.13 -31.48 -22.72
C LEU A 9 -4.27 -31.73 -21.21
N PHE A 10 -3.19 -32.13 -20.56
CA PHE A 10 -3.14 -32.37 -19.12
C PHE A 10 -2.41 -31.22 -18.40
N LEU A 11 -3.12 -30.54 -17.49
CA LEU A 11 -2.66 -29.35 -16.77
C LEU A 11 -2.35 -29.67 -15.31
N VAL A 12 -1.08 -29.57 -14.91
CA VAL A 12 -0.61 -29.94 -13.56
C VAL A 12 -0.79 -28.78 -12.58
N HIS A 13 -1.35 -29.07 -11.40
CA HIS A 13 -1.62 -28.04 -10.38
C HIS A 13 -0.38 -27.17 -10.01
N PRO A 14 -0.57 -25.89 -9.64
CA PRO A 14 0.47 -25.06 -9.03
C PRO A 14 0.70 -25.47 -7.56
N VAL A 15 1.59 -24.77 -6.85
CA VAL A 15 2.01 -25.13 -5.47
C VAL A 15 0.84 -25.24 -4.48
N ALA A 16 -0.26 -24.53 -4.73
CA ALA A 16 -1.48 -24.58 -3.94
C ALA A 16 -2.21 -25.94 -3.98
N GLY A 17 -1.96 -26.76 -4.99
CA GLY A 17 -2.58 -28.08 -5.16
C GLY A 17 -3.93 -28.10 -5.88
N VAL A 18 -4.56 -26.95 -6.13
CA VAL A 18 -5.87 -26.84 -6.81
C VAL A 18 -5.71 -26.50 -8.29
N VAL A 19 -6.56 -27.08 -9.16
CA VAL A 19 -6.51 -26.91 -10.63
C VAL A 19 -7.38 -25.76 -11.15
N PHE A 20 -8.20 -25.15 -10.29
CA PHE A 20 -9.12 -24.07 -10.65
C PHE A 20 -8.47 -22.85 -11.35
N PRO A 21 -7.18 -22.49 -11.11
CA PRO A 21 -6.53 -21.44 -11.90
C PRO A 21 -6.56 -21.65 -13.42
N TYR A 22 -6.72 -22.88 -13.89
CA TYR A 22 -6.78 -23.19 -15.32
C TYR A 22 -8.19 -23.05 -15.94
N TYR A 23 -9.22 -22.72 -15.16
CA TYR A 23 -10.60 -22.70 -15.63
C TYR A 23 -10.78 -21.75 -16.85
N ASP A 24 -10.34 -20.50 -16.72
CA ASP A 24 -10.43 -19.51 -17.80
C ASP A 24 -9.58 -19.90 -19.02
N LEU A 25 -8.42 -20.53 -18.79
CA LEU A 25 -7.56 -21.04 -19.86
C LEU A 25 -8.27 -22.15 -20.64
N ALA A 26 -8.89 -23.10 -19.95
CA ALA A 26 -9.60 -24.22 -20.57
C ALA A 26 -10.76 -23.73 -21.44
N LEU A 27 -11.58 -22.79 -20.92
CA LEU A 27 -12.68 -22.19 -21.68
C LEU A 27 -12.19 -21.51 -22.96
N ARG A 28 -11.06 -20.80 -22.88
CA ARG A 28 -10.51 -20.05 -24.01
C ARG A 28 -9.83 -20.92 -25.04
N LEU A 29 -9.36 -22.11 -24.69
CA LEU A 29 -8.86 -23.08 -25.67
C LEU A 29 -9.98 -23.59 -26.60
N GLY A 30 -11.25 -23.44 -26.19
CA GLY A 30 -12.43 -23.80 -26.97
C GLY A 30 -12.84 -25.26 -26.76
N ALA A 31 -14.13 -25.57 -26.99
CA ALA A 31 -14.73 -26.87 -26.65
C ALA A 31 -14.08 -28.07 -27.36
N GLU A 32 -13.51 -27.87 -28.56
CA GLU A 32 -12.84 -28.92 -29.35
C GLU A 32 -11.54 -29.44 -28.75
N GLN A 33 -10.96 -28.74 -27.76
CA GLN A 33 -9.73 -29.13 -27.09
C GLN A 33 -10.05 -29.83 -25.76
N PRO A 34 -9.89 -31.16 -25.61
CA PRO A 34 -10.05 -31.78 -24.29
C PRO A 34 -8.96 -31.28 -23.33
N VAL A 35 -9.38 -30.90 -22.11
CA VAL A 35 -8.52 -30.38 -21.05
C VAL A 35 -8.86 -31.05 -19.73
N TYR A 36 -7.83 -31.65 -19.12
CA TYR A 36 -7.87 -32.33 -17.84
C TYR A 36 -6.93 -31.65 -16.85
N GLY A 37 -7.45 -31.24 -15.69
CA GLY A 37 -6.64 -30.70 -14.59
C GLY A 37 -6.22 -31.80 -13.63
N LEU A 38 -4.92 -31.91 -13.33
CA LEU A 38 -4.37 -32.87 -12.38
C LEU A 38 -4.26 -32.24 -11.00
N GLN A 39 -5.17 -32.63 -10.11
CA GLN A 39 -5.26 -32.09 -8.75
C GLN A 39 -4.30 -32.81 -7.80
N SER A 40 -3.77 -32.09 -6.81
CA SER A 40 -2.79 -32.64 -5.87
C SER A 40 -3.41 -33.68 -4.93
N VAL A 41 -2.71 -34.79 -4.72
CA VAL A 41 -3.09 -35.82 -3.73
C VAL A 41 -3.23 -35.18 -2.34
N GLY A 42 -4.32 -35.52 -1.64
CA GLY A 42 -4.63 -35.01 -0.30
C GLY A 42 -5.42 -33.70 -0.26
N ILE A 43 -5.71 -33.08 -1.42
CA ILE A 43 -6.57 -31.89 -1.48
C ILE A 43 -8.03 -32.20 -1.11
N ALA A 44 -8.53 -33.37 -1.53
CA ALA A 44 -9.86 -33.89 -1.19
C ALA A 44 -9.92 -34.48 0.23
N GLY A 45 -8.78 -34.65 0.89
CA GLY A 45 -8.68 -35.23 2.24
C GLY A 45 -8.71 -36.76 2.30
N GLU A 46 -8.69 -37.44 1.15
CA GLU A 46 -8.81 -38.89 1.03
C GLU A 46 -7.48 -39.64 1.20
N ALA A 47 -6.35 -38.94 1.07
CA ALA A 47 -5.00 -39.48 1.19
C ALA A 47 -4.04 -38.42 1.75
N GLU A 48 -2.87 -38.85 2.23
CA GLU A 48 -1.83 -37.91 2.67
C GLU A 48 -1.10 -37.27 1.46
N PRO A 49 -0.73 -35.97 1.53
CA PRO A 49 -0.03 -35.30 0.44
C PRO A 49 1.37 -35.87 0.17
N LEU A 50 1.70 -36.03 -1.11
CA LEU A 50 3.02 -36.49 -1.55
C LEU A 50 4.09 -35.41 -1.32
N THR A 51 5.33 -35.82 -1.04
CA THR A 51 6.45 -34.91 -0.71
C THR A 51 7.65 -35.03 -1.67
N GLN A 52 7.49 -35.75 -2.78
CA GLN A 52 8.48 -35.94 -3.84
C GLN A 52 7.81 -35.70 -5.20
N VAL A 53 8.49 -35.01 -6.12
CA VAL A 53 7.93 -34.67 -7.43
C VAL A 53 7.82 -35.92 -8.31
N GLU A 54 8.79 -36.83 -8.17
CA GLU A 54 8.87 -38.12 -8.84
C GLU A 54 7.64 -38.99 -8.56
N ALA A 55 7.24 -39.08 -7.27
CA ALA A 55 6.05 -39.81 -6.85
C ALA A 55 4.74 -39.13 -7.30
N MET A 56 4.71 -37.78 -7.34
CA MET A 56 3.56 -37.06 -7.88
C MET A 56 3.39 -37.34 -9.37
N ALA A 57 4.49 -37.29 -10.13
CA ALA A 57 4.50 -37.58 -11.56
C ALA A 57 4.04 -39.00 -11.86
N GLU A 58 4.54 -40.01 -11.14
CA GLU A 58 4.11 -41.40 -11.27
C GLU A 58 2.60 -41.54 -11.07
N THR A 59 2.08 -40.99 -9.97
CA THR A 59 0.64 -41.00 -9.65
C THR A 59 -0.19 -40.32 -10.74
N TYR A 60 0.27 -39.18 -11.27
CA TYR A 60 -0.45 -38.47 -12.33
C TYR A 60 -0.38 -39.19 -13.67
N LEU A 61 0.73 -39.87 -13.98
CA LEU A 61 0.87 -40.67 -15.19
C LEU A 61 -0.07 -41.88 -15.18
N GLU A 62 -0.22 -42.54 -14.02
CA GLU A 62 -1.22 -43.61 -13.86
C GLU A 62 -2.63 -43.10 -14.14
N ALA A 63 -2.98 -41.92 -13.62
CA ALA A 63 -4.31 -41.33 -13.84
C ALA A 63 -4.55 -40.96 -15.31
N ILE A 64 -3.61 -40.27 -15.98
CA ILE A 64 -3.84 -39.85 -17.37
C ILE A 64 -3.82 -41.03 -18.35
N ARG A 65 -3.13 -42.14 -18.02
CA ARG A 65 -3.13 -43.36 -18.84
C ARG A 65 -4.48 -44.07 -18.90
N GLN A 66 -5.35 -43.85 -17.91
CA GLN A 66 -6.73 -44.33 -17.97
C GLN A 66 -7.57 -43.59 -19.02
N ILE A 67 -7.19 -42.35 -19.33
CA ILE A 67 -7.85 -41.52 -20.34
C ILE A 67 -7.19 -41.72 -21.71
N GLN A 68 -5.85 -41.74 -21.73
CA GLN A 68 -5.04 -41.88 -22.93
C GLN A 68 -3.90 -42.90 -22.67
N PRO A 69 -4.10 -44.18 -23.02
CA PRO A 69 -3.14 -45.25 -22.70
C PRO A 69 -1.77 -45.09 -23.35
N GLU A 70 -1.71 -44.47 -24.53
CA GLU A 70 -0.49 -44.27 -25.31
C GLU A 70 -0.33 -42.81 -25.77
N GLY A 71 0.92 -42.38 -26.00
CA GLY A 71 1.22 -41.05 -26.53
C GLY A 71 0.69 -40.83 -27.96
N PRO A 72 0.77 -39.60 -28.49
CA PRO A 72 1.51 -38.47 -27.91
C PRO A 72 0.78 -37.76 -26.76
N TYR A 73 1.49 -37.52 -25.65
CA TYR A 73 0.97 -36.78 -24.50
C TYR A 73 1.22 -35.27 -24.63
N GLN A 74 0.24 -34.45 -24.22
CA GLN A 74 0.39 -33.01 -24.10
C GLN A 74 0.31 -32.61 -22.63
N LEU A 75 1.43 -32.13 -22.10
CA LEU A 75 1.59 -31.80 -20.68
C LEU A 75 1.87 -30.30 -20.54
N ALA A 76 1.20 -29.65 -19.60
CA ALA A 76 1.55 -28.29 -19.22
C ALA A 76 1.41 -28.03 -17.71
N GLY A 77 2.18 -27.07 -17.20
CA GLY A 77 2.12 -26.70 -15.79
C GLY A 77 2.56 -25.26 -15.53
N TRP A 78 1.81 -24.58 -14.67
CA TRP A 78 2.10 -23.24 -14.16
C TRP A 78 2.77 -23.30 -12.79
N SER A 79 3.79 -22.47 -12.60
CA SER A 79 4.52 -22.37 -11.34
C SER A 79 5.09 -23.74 -10.94
N PHE A 80 4.91 -24.19 -9.70
CA PHE A 80 5.35 -25.53 -9.28
C PHE A 80 4.89 -26.67 -10.22
N GLY A 81 3.74 -26.54 -10.87
CA GLY A 81 3.23 -27.54 -11.82
C GLY A 81 4.15 -27.76 -13.02
N GLY A 82 4.95 -26.76 -13.43
CA GLY A 82 5.91 -26.92 -14.52
C GLY A 82 7.03 -27.92 -14.20
N LEU A 83 7.46 -28.01 -12.93
CA LEU A 83 8.47 -28.99 -12.51
C LEU A 83 7.93 -30.42 -12.54
N ILE A 84 6.68 -30.60 -12.13
CA ILE A 84 6.01 -31.90 -12.18
C ILE A 84 5.73 -32.32 -13.62
N ALA A 85 5.28 -31.38 -14.48
CA ALA A 85 5.07 -31.65 -15.90
C ALA A 85 6.36 -32.11 -16.60
N LEU A 86 7.51 -31.51 -16.24
CA LEU A 86 8.82 -31.98 -16.69
C LEU A 86 9.08 -33.43 -16.25
N GLU A 87 8.93 -33.73 -14.97
CA GLU A 87 9.19 -35.07 -14.44
C GLU A 87 8.29 -36.13 -15.10
N MET A 88 7.00 -35.81 -15.29
CA MET A 88 6.06 -36.64 -16.05
C MET A 88 6.57 -36.92 -17.46
N ALA A 89 7.07 -35.90 -18.17
CA ALA A 89 7.64 -36.07 -19.50
C ALA A 89 8.92 -36.93 -19.49
N GLN A 90 9.75 -36.82 -18.45
CA GLN A 90 10.95 -37.64 -18.28
C GLN A 90 10.62 -39.12 -18.08
N GLN A 91 9.65 -39.41 -17.22
CA GLN A 91 9.19 -40.78 -16.99
C GLN A 91 8.48 -41.37 -18.23
N LEU A 92 7.69 -40.58 -18.96
CA LEU A 92 7.10 -41.01 -20.24
C LEU A 92 8.17 -41.32 -21.27
N HIS A 93 9.20 -40.49 -21.38
CA HIS A 93 10.31 -40.73 -22.28
C HIS A 93 11.07 -42.02 -21.91
N GLN A 94 11.34 -42.26 -20.63
CA GLN A 94 11.95 -43.51 -20.15
C GLN A 94 11.08 -44.74 -20.47
N ALA A 95 9.76 -44.58 -20.42
CA ALA A 95 8.78 -45.58 -20.83
C ALA A 95 8.58 -45.67 -22.36
N ARG A 96 9.40 -44.97 -23.16
CA ARG A 96 9.33 -44.91 -24.64
C ARG A 96 7.99 -44.42 -25.19
N GLN A 97 7.30 -43.58 -24.42
CA GLN A 97 6.08 -42.89 -24.85
C GLN A 97 6.42 -41.54 -25.47
N GLU A 98 5.63 -41.14 -26.46
CA GLU A 98 5.80 -39.86 -27.14
C GLU A 98 5.18 -38.72 -26.31
N VAL A 99 5.90 -37.61 -26.18
CA VAL A 99 5.41 -36.36 -25.58
C VAL A 99 5.34 -35.32 -26.70
N GLY A 100 4.13 -35.04 -27.18
CA GLY A 100 3.90 -34.11 -28.29
C GLY A 100 4.09 -32.65 -27.88
N LEU A 101 3.80 -32.30 -26.62
CA LEU A 101 4.05 -30.97 -26.08
C LEU A 101 4.39 -31.05 -24.59
N LEU A 102 5.48 -30.38 -24.20
CA LEU A 102 5.78 -30.02 -22.82
C LEU A 102 5.80 -28.49 -22.69
N ALA A 103 4.72 -27.93 -22.14
CA ALA A 103 4.57 -26.49 -21.94
C ALA A 103 4.80 -26.08 -20.48
N ILE A 104 5.80 -25.24 -20.26
CA ILE A 104 6.16 -24.69 -18.96
C ILE A 104 5.62 -23.26 -18.88
N ILE A 105 4.70 -22.99 -17.96
CA ILE A 105 4.06 -21.69 -17.80
C ILE A 105 4.69 -20.98 -16.61
N ASP A 106 5.46 -19.94 -16.89
CA ASP A 106 6.07 -19.02 -15.94
C ASP A 106 6.74 -19.72 -14.73
N THR A 107 7.54 -20.75 -15.01
CA THR A 107 8.22 -21.58 -14.01
C THR A 107 9.73 -21.50 -14.21
N PRO A 108 10.54 -21.09 -13.22
CA PRO A 108 12.00 -21.20 -13.30
C PRO A 108 12.46 -22.64 -12.98
N LEU A 109 13.58 -23.08 -13.58
CA LEU A 109 14.12 -24.44 -13.35
C LEU A 109 14.51 -24.67 -11.89
N THR A 110 15.10 -23.66 -11.25
CA THR A 110 15.41 -23.66 -9.82
C THR A 110 14.43 -22.77 -9.09
N LEU A 111 13.61 -23.34 -8.22
CA LEU A 111 12.87 -22.56 -7.25
C LEU A 111 13.84 -22.05 -6.18
N SER A 112 14.06 -20.73 -6.13
CA SER A 112 14.73 -20.11 -4.98
C SER A 112 14.03 -20.57 -3.71
N PRO A 113 14.76 -20.85 -2.61
CA PRO A 113 14.14 -21.21 -1.35
C PRO A 113 13.29 -20.03 -0.88
N LEU A 114 12.00 -20.05 -1.20
CA LEU A 114 10.98 -19.28 -0.49
C LEU A 114 11.13 -19.71 0.95
N GLY A 115 11.75 -18.88 1.79
CA GLY A 115 11.85 -19.14 3.22
C GLY A 115 10.49 -19.60 3.72
N ALA A 116 10.43 -20.76 4.37
CA ALA A 116 9.20 -21.24 4.96
C ALA A 116 8.93 -20.41 6.23
N SER A 117 8.61 -19.13 6.07
CA SER A 117 8.22 -18.23 7.17
C SER A 117 7.62 -16.94 6.60
N LYS A 118 6.39 -16.63 7.02
CA LYS A 118 5.64 -15.36 6.85
C LYS A 118 5.39 -14.86 5.41
N VAL A 119 6.40 -14.68 4.57
CA VAL A 119 6.30 -14.06 3.22
C VAL A 119 5.38 -14.85 2.28
N PHE A 120 5.47 -16.19 2.26
CA PHE A 120 4.58 -17.00 1.42
C PHE A 120 3.10 -16.88 1.84
N LEU A 121 2.83 -16.86 3.16
CA LEU A 121 1.48 -16.71 3.73
C LEU A 121 0.89 -15.32 3.47
N THR A 122 1.72 -14.27 3.47
CA THR A 122 1.27 -12.88 3.32
C THR A 122 1.28 -12.37 1.88
N THR A 123 2.03 -13.02 0.98
CA THR A 123 2.30 -12.50 -0.37
C THR A 123 1.81 -13.43 -1.47
N VAL A 124 1.87 -14.76 -1.32
CA VAL A 124 1.46 -15.70 -2.37
C VAL A 124 0.07 -16.26 -2.09
N LEU A 125 -0.22 -16.62 -0.84
CA LEU A 125 -1.51 -17.19 -0.43
C LEU A 125 -2.72 -16.28 -0.70
N PRO A 126 -2.68 -14.95 -0.48
CA PRO A 126 -3.83 -14.08 -0.77
C PRO A 126 -4.20 -14.00 -2.26
N HIS A 127 -3.25 -14.19 -3.16
CA HIS A 127 -3.49 -14.21 -4.61
C HIS A 127 -3.92 -15.59 -5.11
N LEU A 128 -3.57 -16.66 -4.40
CA LEU A 128 -4.10 -18.00 -4.65
C LEU A 128 -5.50 -18.19 -4.04
N TRP A 129 -5.85 -17.36 -3.05
CA TRP A 129 -7.09 -17.44 -2.30
C TRP A 129 -8.37 -17.40 -3.15
N PRO A 130 -8.50 -16.53 -4.18
CA PRO A 130 -9.67 -16.56 -5.05
C PRO A 130 -9.92 -17.93 -5.69
N TYR A 131 -8.87 -18.59 -6.19
CA TYR A 131 -9.00 -19.91 -6.81
C TYR A 131 -9.31 -21.02 -5.80
N VAL A 132 -8.77 -20.89 -4.60
CA VAL A 132 -9.08 -21.79 -3.48
C VAL A 132 -10.52 -21.59 -3.01
N SER A 133 -10.99 -20.35 -2.91
CA SER A 133 -12.36 -20.06 -2.50
C SER A 133 -13.37 -20.53 -3.53
N ASP A 134 -13.07 -20.38 -4.82
CA ASP A 134 -13.93 -20.89 -5.89
C ASP A 134 -14.02 -22.42 -5.87
N TYR A 135 -12.89 -23.11 -5.63
CA TYR A 135 -12.87 -24.57 -5.41
C TYR A 135 -13.72 -25.00 -4.20
N LEU A 136 -13.57 -24.32 -3.06
CA LEU A 136 -14.35 -24.63 -1.85
C LEU A 136 -15.85 -24.33 -2.00
N ALA A 137 -16.20 -23.27 -2.75
CA ALA A 137 -17.59 -22.95 -3.06
C ALA A 137 -18.24 -24.02 -3.94
N GLN A 138 -17.52 -24.51 -4.95
CA GLN A 138 -17.98 -25.58 -5.83
C GLN A 138 -18.18 -26.91 -5.08
N GLN A 139 -17.24 -27.30 -4.21
CA GLN A 139 -17.31 -28.54 -3.43
C GLN A 139 -18.44 -28.55 -2.40
N SER A 140 -18.79 -27.40 -1.83
CA SER A 140 -19.79 -27.30 -0.76
C SER A 140 -21.22 -27.07 -1.25
N GLY A 141 -21.44 -26.94 -2.57
CA GLY A 141 -22.76 -26.65 -3.16
C GLY A 141 -23.38 -25.32 -2.71
N ARG A 142 -22.59 -24.43 -2.08
CA ARG A 142 -23.05 -23.15 -1.53
C ARG A 142 -22.77 -22.02 -2.51
N SER A 143 -23.79 -21.20 -2.79
CA SER A 143 -23.62 -19.95 -3.55
C SER A 143 -22.56 -19.06 -2.89
N GLN A 144 -21.75 -18.38 -3.73
CA GLN A 144 -20.58 -17.60 -3.34
C GLN A 144 -20.87 -16.60 -2.21
N SER A 145 -20.64 -17.04 -0.97
CA SER A 145 -20.45 -16.16 0.17
C SER A 145 -18.95 -15.92 0.30
N LYS A 146 -18.52 -14.66 0.22
CA LYS A 146 -17.13 -14.23 0.49
C LYS A 146 -16.82 -14.40 1.99
N SER A 147 -16.74 -15.63 2.45
CA SER A 147 -16.32 -15.94 3.81
C SER A 147 -14.84 -15.60 3.98
N ARG A 148 -14.50 -14.97 5.12
CA ARG A 148 -13.10 -14.76 5.51
C ARG A 148 -12.40 -16.11 5.66
N LEU A 149 -11.14 -16.17 5.21
CA LEU A 149 -10.26 -17.32 5.38
C LEU A 149 -10.15 -17.69 6.87
N ASN A 150 -10.89 -18.71 7.30
CA ASN A 150 -10.78 -19.28 8.64
C ASN A 150 -9.65 -20.31 8.65
N PHE A 151 -8.45 -19.92 9.09
CA PHE A 151 -7.29 -20.82 9.22
C PHE A 151 -7.51 -22.03 10.14
N LYS A 152 -8.57 -22.01 10.95
CA LYS A 152 -8.95 -23.14 11.81
C LYS A 152 -9.95 -24.10 11.14
N SER A 153 -10.46 -23.78 9.95
CA SER A 153 -11.35 -24.71 9.23
C SER A 153 -10.58 -25.96 8.77
N PRO A 154 -11.17 -27.16 8.85
CA PRO A 154 -10.55 -28.39 8.35
C PRO A 154 -10.12 -28.29 6.88
N GLU A 155 -10.89 -27.59 6.05
CA GLU A 155 -10.63 -27.33 4.62
C GLU A 155 -9.32 -26.58 4.42
N VAL A 156 -9.12 -25.49 5.17
CA VAL A 156 -7.90 -24.69 5.09
C VAL A 156 -6.72 -25.43 5.67
N GLN A 157 -6.90 -26.20 6.75
CA GLN A 157 -5.83 -27.03 7.30
C GLN A 157 -5.36 -28.09 6.30
N ARG A 158 -6.29 -28.73 5.55
CA ARG A 158 -5.96 -29.66 4.45
C ARG A 158 -5.14 -28.96 3.37
N LEU A 159 -5.60 -27.80 2.89
CA LEU A 159 -4.86 -27.02 1.90
C LEU A 159 -3.45 -26.65 2.38
N MET A 160 -3.30 -26.25 3.64
CA MET A 160 -2.00 -25.90 4.21
C MET A 160 -1.07 -27.11 4.33
N ARG A 161 -1.59 -28.32 4.54
CA ARG A 161 -0.80 -29.56 4.50
C ARG A 161 -0.27 -29.84 3.09
N VAL A 162 -1.15 -29.80 2.09
CA VAL A 162 -0.79 -29.96 0.66
C VAL A 162 0.26 -28.94 0.24
N LEU A 163 0.04 -27.68 0.58
CA LEU A 163 0.99 -26.61 0.27
C LEU A 163 2.39 -26.85 0.86
N ARG A 164 2.47 -27.28 2.13
CA ARG A 164 3.76 -27.58 2.76
C ARG A 164 4.46 -28.76 2.08
N ALA A 165 3.70 -29.80 1.74
CA ALA A 165 4.22 -30.98 1.06
C ALA A 165 4.75 -30.64 -0.34
N ASN A 166 4.02 -29.83 -1.11
CA ASN A 166 4.44 -29.35 -2.44
C ASN A 166 5.71 -28.48 -2.37
N LEU A 167 5.80 -27.56 -1.40
CA LEU A 167 7.02 -26.77 -1.18
C LEU A 167 8.23 -27.65 -0.81
N GLN A 168 8.01 -28.69 0.00
CA GLN A 168 9.05 -29.66 0.34
C GLN A 168 9.49 -30.47 -0.88
N ALA A 169 8.55 -30.93 -1.70
CA ALA A 169 8.81 -31.66 -2.94
C ALA A 169 9.65 -30.82 -3.91
N GLY A 170 9.24 -29.58 -4.19
CA GLY A 170 9.96 -28.69 -5.10
C GLY A 170 11.39 -28.34 -4.66
N ARG A 171 11.65 -28.26 -3.35
CA ARG A 171 13.02 -28.03 -2.83
C ARG A 171 13.93 -29.24 -3.01
N ARG A 172 13.38 -30.44 -2.87
CA ARG A 172 14.12 -31.70 -2.96
C ARG A 172 14.34 -32.16 -4.40
N TYR A 173 13.44 -31.78 -5.29
CA TYR A 173 13.48 -32.19 -6.69
C TYR A 173 14.78 -31.78 -7.38
N ARG A 174 15.35 -32.70 -8.16
CA ARG A 174 16.55 -32.49 -8.97
C ARG A 174 16.27 -33.01 -10.38
N PRO A 175 15.94 -32.13 -11.33
CA PRO A 175 15.53 -32.55 -12.67
C PRO A 175 16.68 -33.25 -13.39
N GLN A 176 16.37 -34.31 -14.12
CA GLN A 176 17.32 -34.98 -15.01
C GLN A 176 17.40 -34.24 -16.36
N ARG A 177 18.24 -34.70 -17.29
CA ARG A 177 18.17 -34.21 -18.69
C ARG A 177 16.88 -34.71 -19.34
N TYR A 178 16.25 -33.85 -20.12
CA TYR A 178 15.08 -34.18 -20.92
C TYR A 178 15.44 -34.09 -22.41
N PRO A 179 15.35 -35.19 -23.17
CA PRO A 179 15.77 -35.18 -24.57
C PRO A 179 14.79 -34.48 -25.49
N GLY A 180 13.54 -34.22 -25.06
CA GLY A 180 12.54 -33.50 -25.86
C GLY A 180 12.68 -31.98 -25.83
N GLN A 181 11.85 -31.30 -26.63
CA GLN A 181 11.76 -29.84 -26.68
C GLN A 181 10.88 -29.32 -25.53
N ILE A 182 11.21 -28.13 -25.01
CA ILE A 182 10.39 -27.42 -24.01
C ILE A 182 9.81 -26.15 -24.63
N THR A 183 8.52 -25.90 -24.45
CA THR A 183 7.89 -24.60 -24.74
C THR A 183 7.71 -23.81 -23.46
N LEU A 184 8.40 -22.68 -23.32
CA LEU A 184 8.36 -21.80 -22.16
C LEU A 184 7.47 -20.58 -22.42
N PHE A 185 6.32 -20.52 -21.75
CA PHE A 185 5.47 -19.33 -21.70
C PHE A 185 5.92 -18.42 -20.56
N LYS A 186 6.49 -17.26 -20.86
CA LYS A 186 7.22 -16.44 -19.89
C LYS A 186 6.63 -15.03 -19.77
N THR A 187 6.41 -14.56 -18.54
CA THR A 187 6.02 -13.18 -18.25
C THR A 187 7.24 -12.25 -18.10
N ALA A 188 7.06 -10.95 -18.32
CA ALA A 188 8.18 -10.01 -18.46
C ALA A 188 8.77 -9.56 -17.11
N ILE A 189 9.86 -10.21 -16.67
CA ILE A 189 10.75 -9.73 -15.57
C ILE A 189 12.22 -10.06 -15.90
N SER A 190 13.13 -9.13 -15.61
CA SER A 190 14.58 -9.26 -15.81
C SER A 190 15.18 -10.40 -14.97
N HIS A 191 15.73 -11.41 -15.65
CA HIS A 191 16.59 -12.45 -15.06
C HIS A 191 17.85 -12.59 -15.94
N ARG A 192 18.99 -12.91 -15.34
CA ARG A 192 20.29 -13.04 -16.05
C ARG A 192 20.28 -14.08 -17.18
N SER A 193 19.39 -15.07 -17.15
CA SER A 193 19.18 -16.07 -18.21
C SER A 193 17.80 -15.91 -18.86
N VAL A 194 17.76 -15.95 -20.20
CA VAL A 194 16.55 -15.80 -21.02
C VAL A 194 15.60 -16.99 -20.86
N THR A 195 16.16 -18.19 -20.70
CA THR A 195 15.49 -19.50 -20.57
C THR A 195 15.31 -19.96 -19.13
N TRP A 196 15.79 -19.21 -18.12
CA TRP A 196 15.69 -19.60 -16.70
C TRP A 196 16.29 -20.98 -16.37
N GLY A 197 17.33 -21.38 -17.10
CA GLY A 197 18.05 -22.65 -16.92
C GLY A 197 17.44 -23.85 -17.68
N TRP A 198 16.28 -23.69 -18.32
CA TRP A 198 15.64 -24.80 -19.06
C TRP A 198 16.48 -25.34 -20.23
N ASP A 199 17.35 -24.51 -20.79
CA ASP A 199 18.34 -24.87 -21.81
C ASP A 199 19.43 -25.83 -21.31
N ASP A 200 19.70 -25.86 -20.00
CA ASP A 200 20.67 -26.79 -19.41
C ASP A 200 20.16 -28.25 -19.41
N ILE A 201 18.84 -28.44 -19.52
CA ILE A 201 18.20 -29.76 -19.41
C ILE A 201 17.47 -30.20 -20.69
N ALA A 202 16.96 -29.28 -21.52
CA ALA A 202 16.22 -29.61 -22.74
C ALA A 202 17.15 -29.83 -23.94
N SER A 203 17.43 -31.09 -24.28
CA SER A 203 18.42 -31.41 -25.32
C SER A 203 17.95 -31.07 -26.75
N SER A 204 16.64 -31.01 -27.00
CA SER A 204 16.07 -30.50 -28.27
C SER A 204 15.72 -29.01 -28.25
N GLY A 205 16.21 -28.26 -27.24
CA GLY A 205 16.07 -26.81 -27.16
C GLY A 205 14.80 -26.32 -26.46
N VAL A 206 14.75 -25.00 -26.25
CA VAL A 206 13.66 -24.29 -25.57
C VAL A 206 13.08 -23.24 -26.51
N GLU A 207 11.78 -23.31 -26.78
CA GLU A 207 11.05 -22.26 -27.50
C GLU A 207 10.36 -21.33 -26.50
N ILE A 208 10.47 -20.02 -26.68
CA ILE A 208 9.97 -19.04 -25.71
C ILE A 208 8.83 -18.22 -26.31
N ASP A 209 7.70 -18.20 -25.59
CA ASP A 209 6.55 -17.37 -25.88
C ASP A 209 6.34 -16.35 -24.77
N SER A 210 6.58 -15.08 -25.07
CA SER A 210 6.31 -13.99 -24.12
C SER A 210 4.81 -13.78 -23.93
N ILE A 211 4.37 -13.69 -22.67
CA ILE A 211 2.99 -13.41 -22.25
C ILE A 211 2.94 -12.08 -21.47
N PRO A 212 2.02 -11.15 -21.80
CA PRO A 212 1.83 -9.93 -21.03
C PRO A 212 1.48 -10.22 -19.56
N GLY A 213 1.82 -9.29 -18.66
CA GLY A 213 1.52 -9.42 -17.23
C GLY A 213 2.67 -10.00 -16.41
N HIS A 214 2.34 -10.66 -15.30
CA HIS A 214 3.28 -11.20 -14.31
C HIS A 214 2.81 -12.55 -13.77
N HIS A 215 3.68 -13.29 -13.05
CA HIS A 215 3.40 -14.62 -12.50
C HIS A 215 1.99 -14.83 -11.93
N MET A 216 1.49 -13.87 -11.13
CA MET A 216 0.23 -14.01 -10.40
C MET A 216 -1.04 -13.82 -11.23
N ASN A 217 -0.97 -13.26 -12.45
CA ASN A 217 -2.13 -12.98 -13.29
C ASN A 217 -2.06 -13.61 -14.69
N VAL A 218 -1.03 -14.42 -14.99
CA VAL A 218 -0.85 -15.04 -16.31
C VAL A 218 -2.04 -15.93 -16.74
N LEU A 219 -2.78 -16.48 -15.77
CA LEU A 219 -3.99 -17.28 -15.99
C LEU A 219 -5.31 -16.50 -15.82
N ARG A 220 -5.26 -15.16 -15.74
CA ARG A 220 -6.46 -14.29 -15.66
C ARG A 220 -6.58 -13.36 -16.84
N SER A 221 -7.79 -12.90 -17.12
CA SER A 221 -8.01 -11.87 -18.12
C SER A 221 -7.39 -10.52 -17.73
N PRO A 222 -6.79 -9.78 -18.67
CA PRO A 222 -6.72 -10.06 -20.12
C PRO A 222 -5.49 -10.91 -20.57
N GLN A 223 -4.68 -11.43 -19.66
CA GLN A 223 -3.43 -12.15 -20.02
C GLN A 223 -3.68 -13.57 -20.53
N VAL A 224 -4.68 -14.25 -19.95
CA VAL A 224 -5.03 -15.63 -20.29
C VAL A 224 -5.50 -15.77 -21.73
N GLU A 225 -6.02 -14.71 -22.34
CA GLU A 225 -6.34 -14.59 -23.76
C GLU A 225 -5.11 -14.88 -24.62
N THR A 226 -4.03 -14.14 -24.39
CA THR A 226 -2.77 -14.28 -25.14
C THR A 226 -2.10 -15.62 -24.86
N LEU A 227 -2.16 -16.10 -23.61
CA LEU A 227 -1.67 -17.44 -23.28
C LEU A 227 -2.45 -18.53 -24.03
N ALA A 228 -3.78 -18.47 -24.02
CA ALA A 228 -4.64 -19.44 -24.69
C ALA A 228 -4.42 -19.43 -26.21
N GLU A 229 -4.31 -18.25 -26.82
CA GLU A 229 -4.01 -18.10 -28.24
C GLU A 229 -2.69 -18.76 -28.62
N LYS A 230 -1.61 -18.44 -27.90
CA LYS A 230 -0.28 -18.98 -28.18
C LYS A 230 -0.20 -20.48 -27.88
N LEU A 231 -0.82 -20.93 -26.79
CA LEU A 231 -0.89 -22.35 -26.46
C LEU A 231 -1.68 -23.13 -27.53
N ARG A 232 -2.81 -22.59 -28.01
CA ARG A 232 -3.58 -23.20 -29.10
C ARG A 232 -2.73 -23.40 -30.36
N HIS A 233 -1.96 -22.38 -30.74
CA HIS A 233 -1.04 -22.48 -31.88
C HIS A 233 0.04 -23.57 -31.68
N ARG A 234 0.45 -23.86 -30.44
CA ARG A 234 1.39 -24.97 -30.16
C ARG A 234 0.71 -26.33 -30.27
N LEU A 235 -0.49 -26.47 -29.72
CA LEU A 235 -1.28 -27.71 -29.76
C LEU A 235 -1.63 -28.11 -31.20
N GLU A 236 -1.95 -27.13 -32.06
CA GLU A 236 -2.33 -27.37 -33.47
C GLU A 236 -1.18 -27.85 -34.36
N ARG A 237 0.08 -27.69 -33.92
CA ARG A 237 1.26 -28.14 -34.68
C ARG A 237 1.58 -29.62 -34.46
N ILE A 238 0.84 -30.30 -33.57
CA ILE A 238 1.04 -31.71 -33.25
C ILE A 238 0.14 -32.54 -34.18
N PRO A 239 0.70 -33.45 -34.99
CA PRO A 239 -0.09 -34.28 -35.91
C PRO A 239 -1.05 -35.19 -35.13
N VAL A 240 -2.35 -35.11 -35.42
CA VAL A 240 -3.34 -36.07 -34.89
C VAL A 240 -3.17 -37.38 -35.66
N ARG A 241 -2.84 -38.48 -34.97
CA ARG A 241 -3.00 -39.83 -35.53
C ARG A 241 -4.37 -40.36 -35.16
N GLU A 242 -5.11 -40.90 -36.14
CA GLU A 242 -6.40 -41.54 -35.93
C GLU A 242 -6.27 -42.68 -34.90
N THR A 243 -6.80 -42.46 -33.70
CA THR A 243 -7.05 -43.52 -32.72
C THR A 243 -8.55 -43.75 -32.66
N THR A 244 -8.96 -45.02 -32.79
CA THR A 244 -10.34 -45.44 -32.99
C THR A 244 -11.21 -45.14 -31.76
N PRO A 245 -12.46 -44.66 -31.89
CA PRO A 245 -13.26 -44.25 -30.74
C PRO A 245 -13.65 -45.44 -29.85
N PHE A 246 -13.43 -45.28 -28.54
CA PHE A 246 -13.92 -46.20 -27.50
C PHE A 246 -15.45 -46.05 -27.35
N THR A 247 -16.19 -47.14 -27.49
CA THR A 247 -17.65 -47.22 -27.25
C THR A 247 -17.91 -47.89 -25.90
N PRO A 248 -18.63 -47.27 -24.94
CA PRO A 248 -19.00 -47.93 -23.70
C PRO A 248 -20.24 -48.79 -23.93
N GLU A 249 -20.12 -50.12 -23.78
CA GLU A 249 -21.27 -51.02 -23.73
C GLU A 249 -22.02 -50.87 -22.40
N ALA A 250 -23.34 -50.68 -22.52
CA ALA A 250 -24.28 -50.69 -21.41
C ALA A 250 -24.55 -52.12 -20.92
N SER A 251 -24.59 -52.31 -19.59
CA SER A 251 -25.36 -53.40 -19.00
C SER A 251 -26.32 -52.86 -17.94
N SER A 252 -27.59 -53.16 -18.20
CA SER A 252 -28.84 -52.99 -17.46
C SER A 252 -28.78 -53.00 -15.93
N VAL A 253 -29.57 -52.16 -15.24
CA VAL A 253 -30.94 -52.48 -14.75
C VAL A 253 -31.68 -51.17 -14.37
N THR A 254 -32.97 -51.18 -14.69
CA THR A 254 -34.05 -50.19 -14.63
C THR A 254 -34.53 -49.72 -13.24
N GLU A 255 -35.00 -48.46 -13.23
CA GLU A 255 -36.17 -47.86 -12.53
C GLU A 255 -36.31 -47.83 -10.99
N ALA A 256 -36.26 -46.57 -10.49
CA ALA A 256 -37.22 -45.85 -9.62
C ALA A 256 -37.86 -46.51 -8.38
N VAL A 257 -37.69 -45.89 -7.19
CA VAL A 257 -38.76 -45.55 -6.20
C VAL A 257 -38.32 -44.39 -5.29
N GLN A 258 -39.30 -43.55 -4.93
CA GLN A 258 -39.27 -42.35 -4.08
C GLN A 258 -38.96 -42.56 -2.58
N VAL A 259 -38.47 -41.47 -1.98
CA VAL A 259 -38.55 -40.96 -0.59
C VAL A 259 -39.37 -41.78 0.44
N THR A 260 -38.79 -42.08 1.61
CA THR A 260 -39.47 -41.99 2.92
C THR A 260 -38.50 -41.76 4.10
N ASP A 261 -38.93 -40.90 5.03
CA ASP A 261 -38.43 -40.72 6.40
C ASP A 261 -38.63 -41.99 7.25
N ASN A 262 -37.66 -42.37 8.09
CA ASN A 262 -37.85 -42.48 9.55
C ASN A 262 -36.63 -42.98 10.35
N ALA A 263 -36.39 -42.23 11.43
CA ALA A 263 -35.84 -42.56 12.75
C ALA A 263 -35.24 -43.95 13.09
N SER A 264 -34.07 -43.87 13.72
CA SER A 264 -33.59 -44.63 14.90
C SER A 264 -33.55 -46.17 14.85
N GLN A 265 -32.33 -46.74 14.89
CA GLN A 265 -31.94 -47.73 15.90
C GLN A 265 -30.42 -47.95 15.93
N THR A 266 -29.93 -48.05 17.17
CA THR A 266 -28.56 -48.26 17.67
C THR A 266 -28.03 -49.67 17.39
N PHE A 267 -26.72 -49.78 17.11
CA PHE A 267 -25.90 -50.94 17.52
C PHE A 267 -24.43 -50.51 17.76
N THR A 268 -23.96 -50.66 19.00
CA THR A 268 -22.54 -50.74 19.40
C THR A 268 -22.14 -52.21 19.56
N PRO A 269 -20.85 -52.55 19.40
CA PRO A 269 -19.98 -52.86 20.56
C PRO A 269 -18.55 -52.24 20.43
N GLU A 270 -17.99 -51.59 21.46
CA GLU A 270 -17.02 -52.10 22.47
C GLU A 270 -15.84 -52.92 21.89
N ALA A 271 -14.55 -52.76 22.23
CA ALA A 271 -13.72 -51.88 23.06
C ALA A 271 -12.24 -52.14 22.61
N SER A 272 -11.26 -51.24 22.66
CA SER A 272 -10.51 -50.78 23.85
C SER A 272 -9.39 -49.80 23.43
N PRO A 273 -8.83 -49.01 24.37
CA PRO A 273 -8.21 -47.72 24.10
C PRO A 273 -6.68 -47.74 24.05
N VAL A 274 -6.08 -46.82 23.28
CA VAL A 274 -4.66 -46.43 23.46
C VAL A 274 -4.61 -44.93 23.75
N THR A 275 -4.19 -44.62 24.98
CA THR A 275 -3.95 -43.28 25.53
C THR A 275 -2.69 -42.66 24.89
N PRO A 276 -2.64 -41.34 24.64
CA PRO A 276 -1.48 -40.67 24.05
C PRO A 276 -0.41 -40.36 25.12
N PRO A 277 0.90 -40.32 24.78
CA PRO A 277 1.88 -39.73 25.66
C PRO A 277 1.88 -38.20 25.51
N SER A 278 1.91 -37.57 26.67
CA SER A 278 2.00 -36.14 26.96
C SER A 278 3.33 -35.52 26.53
N LEU A 279 3.24 -34.22 26.22
CA LEU A 279 4.35 -33.27 26.21
C LEU A 279 4.99 -33.22 27.60
N ASP A 280 6.31 -33.35 27.67
CA ASP A 280 7.19 -32.63 28.60
C ASP A 280 8.66 -32.95 28.24
N ASN A 281 9.40 -31.88 27.89
CA ASN A 281 10.79 -31.59 28.25
C ASN A 281 11.51 -30.76 27.18
N GLU A 282 11.69 -29.49 27.52
CA GLU A 282 12.76 -28.61 27.03
C GLU A 282 14.14 -29.10 27.50
N GLU A 283 15.18 -28.54 26.88
CA GLU A 283 16.63 -28.71 27.12
C GLU A 283 17.33 -29.90 26.44
N ALA A 284 17.90 -29.63 25.25
CA ALA A 284 19.34 -29.84 24.96
C ALA A 284 19.64 -29.55 23.47
N LEU A 285 19.97 -28.30 23.14
CA LEU A 285 20.67 -27.97 21.88
C LEU A 285 21.80 -26.99 22.17
N ALA A 286 22.89 -27.56 22.67
CA ALA A 286 24.23 -27.01 22.56
C ALA A 286 25.17 -28.19 22.26
N VAL A 287 26.20 -27.90 21.45
CA VAL A 287 27.41 -28.69 21.15
C VAL A 287 27.54 -29.16 19.69
N SER A 288 28.62 -28.63 19.10
CA SER A 288 29.44 -29.09 17.98
C SER A 288 29.05 -28.64 16.57
N ALA A 289 29.50 -27.43 16.27
CA ALA A 289 30.20 -27.15 15.01
C ALA A 289 31.64 -27.69 15.10
N SER A 290 32.08 -28.45 14.09
CA SER A 290 33.47 -28.47 13.59
C SER A 290 33.66 -29.55 12.51
N ASN A 291 34.02 -29.12 11.31
CA ASN A 291 35.07 -29.68 10.42
C ASN A 291 34.66 -29.61 8.95
N LEU A 292 35.30 -28.68 8.23
CA LEU A 292 36.16 -28.99 7.08
C LEU A 292 36.89 -27.69 6.67
N ALA A 293 38.20 -27.65 6.97
CA ALA A 293 39.15 -26.67 6.48
C ALA A 293 40.30 -27.43 5.82
N ALA A 294 40.75 -26.93 4.66
CA ALA A 294 42.03 -27.16 3.96
C ALA A 294 41.87 -26.56 2.54
N GLU A 295 42.69 -25.65 2.00
CA GLU A 295 44.05 -25.18 2.27
C GLU A 295 44.27 -23.75 1.70
N PRO A 296 45.30 -23.00 2.18
CA PRO A 296 45.66 -21.68 1.67
C PRO A 296 46.88 -21.68 0.73
N LEU A 297 46.91 -20.74 -0.22
CA LEU A 297 48.09 -20.42 -1.04
C LEU A 297 49.02 -19.43 -0.32
N SER A 298 50.31 -19.73 -0.40
CA SER A 298 51.47 -19.14 0.26
C SER A 298 51.78 -17.69 -0.11
N THR A 299 52.21 -16.93 0.90
CA THR A 299 52.90 -15.64 0.83
C THR A 299 54.40 -15.84 0.55
N GLN A 300 54.98 -15.03 -0.35
CA GLN A 300 56.42 -14.78 -0.36
C GLN A 300 56.71 -13.40 0.22
N LEU A 301 57.56 -13.40 1.24
CA LEU A 301 58.17 -12.25 1.89
C LEU A 301 59.31 -11.68 1.04
N MET A 302 59.41 -10.36 0.96
CA MET A 302 60.69 -9.67 0.91
C MET A 302 60.71 -8.59 2.00
N SER A 303 61.79 -8.60 2.77
CA SER A 303 62.12 -7.75 3.92
C SER A 303 62.97 -6.53 3.50
N PRO A 304 63.21 -5.56 4.42
CA PRO A 304 63.33 -4.13 4.12
C PRO A 304 64.77 -3.61 4.17
N ASP A 305 64.93 -2.37 3.70
CA ASP A 305 65.95 -1.35 4.03
C ASP A 305 65.52 -0.09 3.22
N LEU A 306 65.66 1.19 3.57
CA LEU A 306 66.22 1.98 4.67
C LEU A 306 65.86 3.47 4.40
N VAL A 307 65.95 4.32 5.43
CA VAL A 307 66.30 5.77 5.44
C VAL A 307 65.19 6.77 5.85
N GLU A 308 65.49 7.40 7.00
CA GLU A 308 64.89 8.58 7.65
C GLU A 308 65.21 9.91 6.93
N GLU A 309 64.33 10.91 7.00
CA GLU A 309 64.55 12.20 7.73
C GLU A 309 63.44 13.25 7.44
N PRO A 310 63.27 14.30 8.29
CA PRO A 310 61.97 14.94 8.54
C PRO A 310 61.88 16.48 8.31
N LEU A 311 60.64 17.00 8.46
CA LEU A 311 60.20 18.38 8.84
C LEU A 311 60.26 19.51 7.76
N PRO A 312 59.48 20.63 7.87
CA PRO A 312 58.96 21.25 9.10
C PRO A 312 57.51 21.78 9.14
N THR A 313 57.07 21.94 10.38
CA THR A 313 55.95 22.75 10.90
C THR A 313 56.09 24.24 10.60
N GLN A 314 54.97 24.92 10.32
CA GLN A 314 54.86 26.38 10.44
C GLN A 314 53.61 26.81 11.22
N HIS A 315 53.83 27.83 12.03
CA HIS A 315 52.95 28.42 13.03
C HIS A 315 51.80 29.25 12.45
N LEU A 316 50.66 29.20 13.17
CA LEU A 316 49.59 30.20 13.16
C LEU A 316 50.01 31.47 13.93
N PRO A 317 49.43 32.64 13.61
CA PRO A 317 49.17 33.68 14.60
C PRO A 317 47.70 33.70 15.04
N SER A 318 47.55 33.97 16.33
CA SER A 318 46.34 34.14 17.12
C SER A 318 45.66 35.49 16.93
N ASN A 319 44.33 35.55 17.09
CA ASN A 319 43.61 36.40 18.06
C ASN A 319 42.10 36.46 17.73
N LEU A 320 41.24 36.03 18.68
CA LEU A 320 40.31 36.91 19.40
C LEU A 320 39.45 36.08 20.39
N THR A 321 39.35 36.66 21.57
CA THR A 321 38.82 36.19 22.86
C THR A 321 37.30 36.22 22.95
N ALA A 322 36.71 35.28 23.70
CA ALA A 322 35.38 35.44 24.32
C ALA A 322 35.38 34.78 25.71
N GLU A 323 34.92 35.54 26.72
CA GLU A 323 34.84 35.17 28.15
C GLU A 323 33.75 34.14 28.48
N PRO A 324 33.84 33.40 29.61
CA PRO A 324 32.85 32.42 30.04
C PRO A 324 31.84 32.97 31.08
N LEU A 325 30.59 32.52 31.00
CA LEU A 325 29.54 32.66 32.03
C LEU A 325 29.40 31.36 32.86
N PRO A 326 28.89 31.45 34.12
CA PRO A 326 29.24 30.53 35.20
C PRO A 326 28.38 29.26 35.29
N THR A 327 29.00 28.23 35.87
CA THR A 327 28.46 26.91 36.21
C THR A 327 27.52 26.94 37.41
N ARG A 328 26.39 26.23 37.34
CA ARG A 328 25.57 25.84 38.50
C ARG A 328 25.63 24.32 38.70
N GLN A 329 25.94 23.93 39.94
CA GLN A 329 26.06 22.56 40.43
C GLN A 329 24.70 21.82 40.50
N PRO A 330 24.69 20.47 40.45
CA PRO A 330 23.49 19.66 40.70
C PRO A 330 23.31 19.35 42.21
N PRO A 331 22.08 19.12 42.70
CA PRO A 331 21.86 18.65 44.06
C PRO A 331 22.02 17.11 44.18
N PRO A 332 22.22 16.58 45.40
CA PRO A 332 22.76 15.24 45.63
C PRO A 332 21.70 14.13 45.61
N SER A 333 22.16 12.92 45.30
CA SER A 333 21.44 11.66 45.43
C SER A 333 21.57 11.06 46.83
N GLY A 334 20.49 10.46 47.34
CA GLY A 334 20.55 9.47 48.40
C GLY A 334 19.36 9.46 49.36
N ALA A 335 18.41 8.54 49.14
CA ALA A 335 17.75 7.73 50.17
C ALA A 335 16.79 6.74 49.48
N GLY A 336 17.04 5.44 49.64
CA GLY A 336 16.15 4.38 49.18
C GLY A 336 14.86 4.33 50.00
N PHE A 337 13.79 3.81 49.41
CA PHE A 337 12.59 3.44 50.15
C PHE A 337 12.03 2.09 49.70
N VAL A 338 11.91 1.24 50.71
CA VAL A 338 11.23 -0.06 50.77
C VAL A 338 9.73 0.17 50.68
N VAL A 339 9.04 -0.63 49.86
CA VAL A 339 7.57 -0.64 49.81
C VAL A 339 7.04 -1.59 50.90
N SER A 340 6.45 -1.01 51.93
CA SER A 340 5.65 -1.70 52.96
C SER A 340 4.17 -1.38 52.74
N SER A 341 3.37 -2.43 52.62
CA SER A 341 1.92 -2.41 52.51
C SER A 341 1.23 -1.97 53.80
N GLN A 342 0.46 -0.88 53.79
CA GLN A 342 -0.68 -0.70 54.70
C GLN A 342 -1.84 0.02 54.02
N LYS A 343 -3.03 -0.59 54.19
CA LYS A 343 -4.36 -0.06 53.85
C LYS A 343 -4.66 1.20 54.66
N ALA A 344 -5.31 2.18 54.02
CA ALA A 344 -6.09 3.20 54.71
C ALA A 344 -7.43 3.40 53.98
N GLU A 345 -8.52 3.37 54.75
CA GLU A 345 -9.92 3.57 54.35
C GLU A 345 -10.24 5.03 54.01
N PRO A 346 -11.34 5.31 53.25
CA PRO A 346 -11.62 6.63 52.68
C PRO A 346 -12.42 7.52 53.64
N SER A 347 -12.12 8.82 53.62
CA SER A 347 -12.96 9.88 54.21
C SER A 347 -13.67 10.68 53.10
N PRO A 348 -14.81 11.32 53.41
CA PRO A 348 -15.95 11.40 52.51
C PRO A 348 -15.85 12.53 51.47
N SER A 349 -16.45 12.24 50.32
CA SER A 349 -16.63 13.08 49.16
C SER A 349 -17.36 14.40 49.45
N PRO A 350 -16.95 15.53 48.84
CA PRO A 350 -17.85 16.65 48.66
C PRO A 350 -18.75 16.34 47.45
N GLN A 351 -20.05 16.26 47.68
CA GLN A 351 -21.05 16.19 46.62
C GLN A 351 -20.91 17.40 45.67
N PRO A 352 -20.87 17.21 44.35
CA PRO A 352 -21.03 18.31 43.43
C PRO A 352 -22.52 18.64 43.35
N HIS A 353 -22.88 19.83 43.82
CA HIS A 353 -24.15 20.46 43.49
C HIS A 353 -24.25 20.57 41.97
N LEU A 354 -25.13 19.77 41.37
CA LEU A 354 -25.58 19.93 39.99
C LEU A 354 -26.39 21.23 39.89
N SER A 355 -25.69 22.36 39.72
CA SER A 355 -26.30 23.56 39.16
C SER A 355 -26.26 23.43 37.65
N ALA A 356 -27.43 23.22 37.06
CA ALA A 356 -27.65 23.29 35.63
C ALA A 356 -27.25 24.68 35.09
N SER A 357 -26.07 24.77 34.49
CA SER A 357 -25.80 25.72 33.41
C SER A 357 -25.23 24.94 32.24
N ALA A 358 -26.10 24.14 31.61
CA ALA A 358 -25.92 23.73 30.22
C ALA A 358 -26.09 24.98 29.35
N THR A 359 -25.08 25.84 29.34
CA THR A 359 -24.93 26.84 28.28
C THR A 359 -24.59 26.07 27.02
N THR A 360 -25.59 25.89 26.17
CA THR A 360 -25.51 25.74 24.72
C THR A 360 -24.10 25.52 24.16
N ASN A 361 -23.84 24.36 23.57
CA ASN A 361 -22.76 24.10 22.60
C ASN A 361 -22.90 24.95 21.31
N GLY A 362 -23.47 26.16 21.42
CA GLY A 362 -23.65 27.13 20.37
C GLY A 362 -22.32 27.79 20.09
N VAL A 363 -21.75 27.51 18.92
CA VAL A 363 -20.58 28.21 18.41
C VAL A 363 -21.03 29.64 18.05
N SER A 364 -20.99 30.51 19.06
CA SER A 364 -20.78 31.96 18.88
C SER A 364 -19.73 32.43 19.87
N PRO A 365 -18.44 32.14 19.62
CA PRO A 365 -17.39 32.90 20.28
C PRO A 365 -17.37 34.30 19.66
N ALA A 366 -17.21 35.32 20.51
CA ALA A 366 -17.04 36.70 20.08
C ALA A 366 -16.05 36.80 18.91
N SER A 367 -16.35 37.65 17.92
CA SER A 367 -15.46 37.88 16.77
C SER A 367 -14.03 38.17 17.25
N ARG A 368 -13.06 37.46 16.67
CA ARG A 368 -11.64 37.62 17.01
C ARG A 368 -10.92 38.28 15.85
N GLN A 369 -10.03 39.21 16.18
CA GLN A 369 -9.17 39.87 15.19
C GLN A 369 -7.89 39.10 14.88
N LYS A 370 -7.59 38.04 15.65
CA LYS A 370 -6.34 37.28 15.55
C LYS A 370 -6.59 35.79 15.76
N PRO A 371 -5.88 34.91 15.03
CA PRO A 371 -5.88 33.47 15.28
C PRO A 371 -5.37 33.14 16.69
N LEU A 372 -5.60 31.90 17.13
CA LEU A 372 -5.00 31.38 18.37
C LEU A 372 -3.47 31.48 18.31
N THR A 373 -2.86 31.88 19.42
CA THR A 373 -1.43 31.66 19.69
C THR A 373 -1.15 30.20 20.05
N GLY A 374 0.12 29.77 20.05
CA GLY A 374 0.50 28.42 20.46
C GLY A 374 0.09 28.09 21.90
N VAL A 375 0.17 29.07 22.81
CA VAL A 375 -0.27 28.89 24.22
C VAL A 375 -1.78 28.74 24.31
N GLU A 376 -2.54 29.57 23.60
CA GLU A 376 -4.00 29.47 23.58
C GLU A 376 -4.47 28.15 22.94
N TYR A 377 -3.81 27.70 21.87
CA TYR A 377 -4.05 26.39 21.28
C TYR A 377 -3.84 25.27 22.29
N LEU A 378 -2.71 25.24 22.99
CA LEU A 378 -2.43 24.20 23.98
C LEU A 378 -3.46 24.20 25.11
N HIS A 379 -3.79 25.37 25.65
CA HIS A 379 -4.83 25.51 26.67
C HIS A 379 -6.19 25.02 26.17
N SER A 380 -6.53 25.26 24.90
CA SER A 380 -7.79 24.80 24.30
C SER A 380 -7.94 23.27 24.20
N LEU A 381 -6.86 22.50 24.38
CA LEU A 381 -6.90 21.04 24.39
C LEU A 381 -7.13 20.44 25.79
N GLN A 382 -7.09 21.26 26.84
CA GLN A 382 -7.29 20.85 28.24
C GLN A 382 -8.79 20.90 28.59
N ASP A 383 -9.60 20.16 27.83
CA ASP A 383 -11.04 20.36 27.71
C ASP A 383 -11.90 19.17 28.16
N GLY A 384 -11.26 18.15 28.75
CA GLY A 384 -11.93 16.93 29.23
C GLY A 384 -12.20 15.88 28.15
N ARG A 385 -11.69 16.04 26.91
CA ARG A 385 -11.79 15.06 25.82
C ARG A 385 -11.48 13.64 26.28
N GLU A 386 -12.20 12.68 25.73
CA GLU A 386 -12.03 11.28 26.08
C GLU A 386 -11.10 10.57 25.10
N VAL A 387 -9.80 10.58 25.42
CA VAL A 387 -8.74 9.93 24.63
C VAL A 387 -8.26 8.68 25.36
N TRP A 388 -8.08 7.59 24.63
CA TRP A 388 -7.62 6.30 25.14
C TRP A 388 -6.38 5.83 24.39
N ILE A 389 -5.35 5.42 25.11
CA ILE A 389 -4.16 4.79 24.52
C ILE A 389 -3.58 3.76 25.50
N TYR A 390 -3.14 2.60 24.97
CA TYR A 390 -2.59 1.49 25.78
C TYR A 390 -3.51 1.02 26.92
N GLY A 391 -4.83 1.08 26.72
CA GLY A 391 -5.82 0.65 27.71
C GLY A 391 -6.16 1.70 28.77
N GLU A 392 -5.51 2.86 28.75
CA GLU A 392 -5.68 3.91 29.76
C GLU A 392 -6.31 5.17 29.16
N ARG A 393 -7.12 5.86 29.97
CA ARG A 393 -7.66 7.18 29.61
C ARG A 393 -6.57 8.24 29.81
N VAL A 394 -6.40 9.09 28.81
CA VAL A 394 -5.44 10.20 28.84
C VAL A 394 -6.07 11.40 29.53
N PRO A 395 -5.55 11.86 30.67
CA PRO A 395 -6.12 13.00 31.39
C PRO A 395 -5.85 14.34 30.70
N ASP A 396 -4.68 14.48 30.06
CA ASP A 396 -4.26 15.71 29.38
C ASP A 396 -3.31 15.38 28.23
N VAL A 397 -3.76 15.60 26.98
CA VAL A 397 -2.98 15.34 25.77
C VAL A 397 -1.77 16.28 25.63
N THR A 398 -1.75 17.42 26.31
CA THR A 398 -0.66 18.41 26.18
C THR A 398 0.58 18.03 27.00
N SER A 399 0.42 17.15 27.99
CA SER A 399 1.47 16.69 28.89
C SER A 399 1.76 15.18 28.75
N HIS A 400 0.83 14.40 28.20
CA HIS A 400 0.98 12.97 28.01
C HIS A 400 2.15 12.62 27.02
N PRO A 401 3.00 11.63 27.33
CA PRO A 401 4.21 11.32 26.55
C PRO A 401 3.95 10.83 25.12
N ALA A 402 2.72 10.45 24.79
CA ALA A 402 2.33 10.07 23.43
C ALA A 402 2.04 11.24 22.48
N PHE A 403 1.93 12.46 23.01
CA PHE A 403 1.33 13.59 22.29
C PHE A 403 2.00 14.95 22.57
N ARG A 404 2.66 15.11 23.73
CA ARG A 404 3.16 16.39 24.22
C ARG A 404 4.08 17.14 23.24
N ASN A 405 4.96 16.44 22.53
CA ASN A 405 5.86 17.08 21.59
C ASN A 405 5.15 17.43 20.28
N GLN A 406 4.28 16.54 19.78
CA GLN A 406 3.45 16.86 18.63
C GLN A 406 2.52 18.06 18.91
N CYS A 407 1.93 18.16 20.11
CA CYS A 407 1.20 19.35 20.57
C CYS A 407 2.06 20.61 20.45
N ARG A 408 3.34 20.55 20.88
CA ARG A 408 4.27 21.68 20.76
C ARG A 408 4.65 21.98 19.31
N MET A 409 4.73 20.98 18.44
CA MET A 409 4.97 21.21 17.02
C MET A 409 3.79 21.91 16.33
N ILE A 410 2.55 21.58 16.70
CA ILE A 410 1.37 22.31 16.22
C ILE A 410 1.32 23.72 16.81
N ALA A 411 1.63 23.90 18.11
CA ALA A 411 1.71 25.22 18.74
C ALA A 411 2.69 26.17 18.01
N ARG A 412 3.82 25.64 17.51
CA ARG A 412 4.77 26.41 16.69
C ARG A 412 4.19 26.92 15.37
N LEU A 413 3.21 26.22 14.80
CA LEU A 413 2.51 26.69 13.60
C LEU A 413 1.68 27.94 13.93
N TYR A 414 0.95 27.90 15.04
CA TYR A 414 0.19 29.05 15.54
C TYR A 414 1.09 30.23 15.90
N ASP A 415 2.16 30.02 16.67
CA ASP A 415 3.10 31.09 17.03
C ASP A 415 3.73 31.76 15.79
N ALA A 416 3.95 31.01 14.70
CA ALA A 416 4.52 31.55 13.47
C ALA A 416 3.60 32.59 12.78
N LEU A 417 2.28 32.56 13.01
CA LEU A 417 1.33 33.55 12.49
C LEU A 417 1.51 34.93 13.14
N HIS A 418 2.11 34.95 14.33
CA HIS A 418 2.31 36.15 15.15
C HIS A 418 3.77 36.64 15.15
N ASP A 419 4.68 35.88 14.54
CA ASP A 419 6.07 36.27 14.36
C ASP A 419 6.17 37.41 13.33
N PRO A 420 6.60 38.63 13.71
CA PRO A 420 6.70 39.76 12.78
C PRO A 420 7.55 39.47 11.55
N ALA A 421 8.55 38.58 11.66
CA ALA A 421 9.42 38.21 10.54
C ALA A 421 8.73 37.32 9.50
N ARG A 422 7.60 36.68 9.85
CA ARG A 422 6.88 35.72 9.00
C ARG A 422 5.46 36.15 8.67
N GLN A 423 4.89 37.07 9.44
CA GLN A 423 3.49 37.48 9.34
C GLN A 423 3.10 37.91 7.92
N ALA A 424 3.94 38.70 7.23
CA ALA A 424 3.67 39.13 5.85
C ALA A 424 3.53 37.96 4.85
N LEU A 425 4.19 36.82 5.12
CA LEU A 425 4.11 35.63 4.27
C LEU A 425 2.99 34.68 4.72
N LEU A 426 2.76 34.58 6.03
CA LEU A 426 1.87 33.58 6.63
C LEU A 426 0.44 34.08 6.90
N THR A 427 0.16 35.36 6.67
CA THR A 427 -1.16 35.95 6.99
C THR A 427 -1.73 36.80 5.86
N CYS A 428 -3.05 36.91 5.81
CA CYS A 428 -3.81 37.89 5.05
C CYS A 428 -4.96 38.43 5.90
N GLU A 429 -5.57 39.54 5.48
CA GLU A 429 -6.79 40.05 6.13
C GLU A 429 -7.94 39.04 6.02
N THR A 430 -8.78 39.01 7.05
CA THR A 430 -10.04 38.26 6.99
C THR A 430 -11.03 38.94 6.04
N ASP A 431 -11.87 38.18 5.34
CA ASP A 431 -13.00 38.70 4.56
C ASP A 431 -14.34 38.71 5.32
N THR A 432 -14.29 38.57 6.65
CA THR A 432 -15.46 38.54 7.53
C THR A 432 -15.93 39.92 8.00
N GLY A 433 -15.13 40.97 7.74
CA GLY A 433 -15.36 42.32 8.28
C GLY A 433 -14.86 42.53 9.72
N SER A 434 -14.18 41.55 10.33
CA SER A 434 -13.64 41.66 11.69
C SER A 434 -12.49 42.67 11.85
N GLY A 435 -11.86 43.07 10.74
CA GLY A 435 -10.61 43.85 10.74
C GLY A 435 -9.39 43.05 11.20
N GLY A 436 -9.52 41.72 11.30
CA GLY A 436 -8.46 40.81 11.70
C GLY A 436 -7.64 40.21 10.55
N TYR A 437 -6.75 39.29 10.90
CA TYR A 437 -5.98 38.50 9.93
C TYR A 437 -6.12 36.99 10.19
N THR A 438 -5.81 36.20 9.17
CA THR A 438 -5.84 34.74 9.18
C THR A 438 -4.73 34.18 8.28
N HIS A 439 -4.49 32.87 8.29
CA HIS A 439 -3.62 32.25 7.29
C HIS A 439 -4.31 32.28 5.90
N PRO A 440 -3.62 32.63 4.79
CA PRO A 440 -4.28 32.85 3.50
C PRO A 440 -5.10 31.66 2.99
N PHE A 441 -4.70 30.44 3.36
CA PHE A 441 -5.41 29.22 2.97
C PHE A 441 -6.74 28.99 3.73
N PHE A 442 -7.01 29.74 4.81
CA PHE A 442 -8.27 29.71 5.58
C PHE A 442 -9.34 30.63 4.99
N ARG A 443 -8.96 31.45 4.01
CA ARG A 443 -9.84 32.30 3.21
C ARG A 443 -10.02 31.69 1.82
N ALA A 444 -11.14 31.99 1.17
CA ALA A 444 -11.31 31.68 -0.24
C ALA A 444 -10.42 32.58 -1.11
N SER A 445 -9.66 31.98 -2.03
CA SER A 445 -8.91 32.74 -3.04
C SER A 445 -9.85 33.18 -4.14
N ARG A 446 -9.78 34.44 -4.58
CA ARG A 446 -10.57 35.00 -5.67
C ARG A 446 -9.75 35.24 -6.93
N THR A 447 -8.42 35.28 -6.81
CA THR A 447 -7.50 35.42 -7.93
C THR A 447 -6.37 34.40 -7.85
N VAL A 448 -5.68 34.19 -8.98
CA VAL A 448 -4.53 33.29 -9.06
C VAL A 448 -3.39 33.76 -8.16
N GLU A 449 -3.22 35.07 -8.01
CA GLU A 449 -2.22 35.67 -7.13
C GLU A 449 -2.48 35.33 -5.66
N GLU A 450 -3.74 35.40 -5.22
CA GLU A 450 -4.12 35.01 -3.86
C GLU A 450 -3.92 33.51 -3.62
N GLN A 451 -4.22 32.67 -4.61
CA GLN A 451 -4.00 31.23 -4.53
C GLN A 451 -2.51 30.89 -4.49
N ALA A 452 -1.68 31.57 -5.28
CA ALA A 452 -0.23 31.44 -5.26
C ALA A 452 0.38 31.92 -3.93
N ALA A 453 -0.12 33.02 -3.37
CA ALA A 453 0.26 33.49 -2.04
C ALA A 453 -0.11 32.46 -0.98
N ALA A 454 -1.30 31.86 -1.06
CA ALA A 454 -1.72 30.80 -0.14
C ALA A 454 -0.85 29.55 -0.25
N ARG A 455 -0.44 29.13 -1.46
CA ARG A 455 0.56 28.07 -1.65
C ARG A 455 1.88 28.42 -0.97
N ASN A 456 2.39 29.64 -1.17
CA ASN A 456 3.66 30.07 -0.58
C ASN A 456 3.61 30.07 0.95
N ALA A 457 2.47 30.51 1.53
CA ALA A 457 2.21 30.41 2.96
C ALA A 457 2.23 28.96 3.45
N LEU A 458 1.52 28.05 2.76
CA LEU A 458 1.53 26.60 3.04
C LEU A 458 2.96 26.03 3.05
N ALA A 459 3.76 26.35 2.04
CA ALA A 459 5.14 25.88 1.94
C ALA A 459 5.99 26.35 3.14
N ALA A 460 5.87 27.62 3.52
CA ALA A 460 6.57 28.18 4.67
C ALA A 460 6.12 27.54 6.00
N TRP A 461 4.82 27.29 6.14
CA TRP A 461 4.26 26.64 7.32
C TRP A 461 4.71 25.18 7.43
N HIS A 462 4.68 24.43 6.35
CA HIS A 462 5.13 23.04 6.35
C HIS A 462 6.64 22.87 6.54
N ARG A 463 7.46 23.89 6.28
CA ARG A 463 8.90 23.87 6.61
C ARG A 463 9.16 23.80 8.12
N ILE A 464 8.23 24.25 8.97
CA ILE A 464 8.35 24.14 10.44
C ILE A 464 8.32 22.67 10.88
N GLY A 465 7.46 21.86 10.26
CA GLY A 465 7.35 20.41 10.46
C GLY A 465 8.14 19.58 9.45
N TYR A 466 8.98 20.20 8.62
CA TYR A 466 9.75 19.58 7.54
C TYR A 466 8.92 18.70 6.59
N GLY A 467 7.65 19.06 6.35
CA GLY A 467 6.69 18.32 5.51
C GLY A 467 6.08 17.06 6.12
N TRP A 468 6.43 16.70 7.37
CA TRP A 468 5.93 15.49 8.04
C TRP A 468 4.58 15.65 8.72
N ILE A 469 4.16 16.88 9.03
CA ILE A 469 2.80 17.16 9.50
C ILE A 469 1.86 17.12 8.30
N GLY A 470 1.19 15.98 8.11
CA GLY A 470 0.27 15.67 7.03
C GLY A 470 -1.09 16.34 7.17
N ARG A 471 -1.57 16.45 8.41
CA ARG A 471 -2.93 16.82 8.78
C ARG A 471 -2.94 18.02 9.71
N GLY A 472 -2.06 19.01 9.47
CA GLY A 472 -2.03 20.28 10.20
C GLY A 472 -3.33 21.09 10.06
N PRO A 473 -3.48 22.20 10.80
CA PRO A 473 -4.70 23.02 10.77
C PRO A 473 -5.11 23.49 9.37
N ASP A 474 -4.15 23.69 8.47
CA ASP A 474 -4.33 24.05 7.07
C ASP A 474 -5.00 22.96 6.22
N HIS A 475 -4.91 21.68 6.59
CA HIS A 475 -5.45 20.61 5.77
C HIS A 475 -6.96 20.75 5.58
N MET A 476 -7.71 20.95 6.68
CA MET A 476 -9.16 21.16 6.61
C MET A 476 -9.55 22.55 6.13
N ALA A 477 -8.62 23.49 6.05
CA ALA A 477 -8.87 24.79 5.43
C ALA A 477 -9.17 24.66 3.92
N GLY A 478 -8.76 23.56 3.27
CA GLY A 478 -9.16 23.26 1.89
C GLY A 478 -10.67 23.07 1.70
N LEU A 479 -11.39 22.63 2.74
CA LEU A 479 -12.86 22.56 2.75
C LEU A 479 -13.48 23.77 3.47
N LEU A 480 -13.02 24.02 4.69
CA LEU A 480 -13.64 24.99 5.59
C LEU A 480 -13.45 26.42 5.11
N GLY A 481 -12.33 26.72 4.44
CA GLY A 481 -12.08 27.99 3.74
C GLY A 481 -12.90 28.17 2.45
N MET A 482 -13.78 27.22 2.11
CA MET A 482 -14.75 27.32 1.01
C MET A 482 -16.21 27.30 1.48
N LEU A 483 -16.48 27.16 2.79
CA LEU A 483 -17.85 27.13 3.30
C LEU A 483 -18.62 28.42 3.02
N GLY A 484 -17.95 29.58 3.01
CA GLY A 484 -18.55 30.87 2.68
C GLY A 484 -19.04 30.92 1.23
N PRO A 485 -18.14 30.80 0.23
CA PRO A 485 -18.52 30.74 -1.19
C PRO A 485 -19.54 29.63 -1.51
N ASN A 486 -19.46 28.48 -0.82
CA ASN A 486 -20.35 27.35 -1.05
C ASN A 486 -21.59 27.34 -0.13
N ALA A 487 -21.90 28.44 0.57
CA ALA A 487 -22.99 28.44 1.55
C ALA A 487 -24.33 27.99 0.95
N ASP A 488 -24.65 28.46 -0.26
CA ASP A 488 -25.91 28.17 -0.93
C ASP A 488 -26.08 26.67 -1.25
N PHE A 489 -24.99 25.94 -1.45
CA PHE A 489 -25.02 24.48 -1.64
C PHE A 489 -25.67 23.77 -0.45
N TYR A 490 -25.54 24.30 0.77
CA TYR A 490 -26.06 23.69 1.99
C TYR A 490 -27.55 23.96 2.24
N GLY A 491 -28.23 24.72 1.37
CA GLY A 491 -29.69 24.92 1.44
C GLY A 491 -30.15 25.49 2.78
N SER A 492 -31.01 24.75 3.50
CA SER A 492 -31.50 25.17 4.84
C SER A 492 -30.39 25.35 5.87
N TYR A 493 -29.20 24.78 5.65
CA TYR A 493 -28.04 24.90 6.53
C TYR A 493 -27.00 25.92 6.05
N GLN A 494 -27.34 26.76 5.07
CA GLN A 494 -26.42 27.78 4.53
C GLN A 494 -25.88 28.74 5.60
N ASP A 495 -26.70 29.09 6.60
CA ASP A 495 -26.29 30.01 7.66
C ASP A 495 -25.31 29.35 8.63
N ASN A 496 -25.44 28.04 8.84
CA ASN A 496 -24.42 27.25 9.55
C ASN A 496 -23.10 27.27 8.79
N ALA A 497 -23.13 27.09 7.47
CA ALA A 497 -21.92 27.14 6.64
C ALA A 497 -21.24 28.52 6.72
N ARG A 498 -22.00 29.62 6.62
CA ARG A 498 -21.46 30.99 6.77
C ARG A 498 -20.88 31.24 8.16
N ARG A 499 -21.58 30.80 9.21
CA ARG A 499 -21.15 30.91 10.61
C ARG A 499 -19.85 30.14 10.85
N TRP A 500 -19.76 28.90 10.34
CA TRP A 500 -18.54 28.10 10.41
C TRP A 500 -17.39 28.68 9.60
N TYR A 501 -17.66 29.23 8.40
CA TYR A 501 -16.65 29.93 7.61
C TYR A 501 -16.05 31.11 8.39
N GLN A 502 -16.91 31.97 8.95
CA GLN A 502 -16.47 33.11 9.75
C GLN A 502 -15.64 32.66 10.97
N PHE A 503 -16.18 31.74 11.76
CA PHE A 503 -15.51 31.23 12.96
C PHE A 503 -14.14 30.59 12.64
N PHE A 504 -14.11 29.77 11.59
CA PHE A 504 -12.89 29.07 11.15
C PHE A 504 -11.81 30.05 10.70
N GLN A 505 -12.21 31.10 10.00
CA GLN A 505 -11.28 32.11 9.50
C GLN A 505 -10.72 32.99 10.62
N GLU A 506 -11.58 33.48 11.52
CA GLU A 506 -11.19 34.42 12.59
C GLU A 506 -10.40 33.77 13.72
N THR A 507 -10.70 32.50 14.03
CA THR A 507 -10.10 31.82 15.19
C THR A 507 -9.08 30.76 14.81
N MET A 508 -9.12 30.25 13.57
CA MET A 508 -8.29 29.13 13.08
C MET A 508 -8.29 27.92 14.04
N PRO A 509 -9.46 27.39 14.42
CA PRO A 509 -9.50 26.21 15.27
C PRO A 509 -8.88 25.05 14.50
N TYR A 510 -8.20 24.15 15.20
CA TYR A 510 -7.66 22.97 14.55
C TYR A 510 -8.79 21.98 14.30
N VAL A 511 -9.08 21.68 13.03
CA VAL A 511 -10.13 20.74 12.62
C VAL A 511 -9.50 19.57 11.86
N ASN A 512 -9.84 18.33 12.23
CA ASN A 512 -9.57 17.16 11.39
C ASN A 512 -10.83 16.72 10.63
N HIS A 513 -10.74 15.64 9.85
CA HIS A 513 -11.93 14.97 9.33
C HIS A 513 -12.08 13.54 9.81
N ALA A 514 -13.32 13.06 9.79
CA ALA A 514 -13.74 11.70 10.08
C ALA A 514 -14.68 11.23 8.95
N ILE A 515 -14.08 10.77 7.85
CA ILE A 515 -14.80 10.47 6.59
C ILE A 515 -14.84 8.96 6.33
N VAL A 516 -13.68 8.30 6.42
CA VAL A 516 -13.53 6.90 6.04
C VAL A 516 -14.25 5.99 7.04
N ASN A 517 -15.13 5.14 6.50
CA ASN A 517 -15.82 4.14 7.30
C ASN A 517 -14.83 3.09 7.84
N PRO A 518 -15.09 2.51 9.03
CA PRO A 518 -14.36 1.35 9.51
C PRO A 518 -14.26 0.25 8.45
N PRO A 519 -13.12 -0.45 8.32
CA PRO A 519 -12.92 -1.48 7.29
C PRO A 519 -13.64 -2.80 7.65
N ILE A 520 -14.91 -2.70 8.03
CA ILE A 520 -15.78 -3.79 8.47
C ILE A 520 -16.85 -3.97 7.40
N ASP A 521 -17.15 -5.21 7.03
CA ASP A 521 -18.26 -5.53 6.14
C ASP A 521 -18.34 -4.72 4.83
N ARG A 522 -17.19 -4.32 4.26
CA ARG A 522 -17.12 -3.56 2.98
C ARG A 522 -17.81 -4.21 1.78
N HIS A 523 -18.19 -5.48 1.90
CA HIS A 523 -18.97 -6.20 0.88
C HIS A 523 -20.47 -5.89 0.94
N ARG A 524 -20.93 -5.23 2.01
CA ARG A 524 -22.32 -4.82 2.24
C ARG A 524 -22.46 -3.31 1.96
N PRO A 525 -23.65 -2.87 1.51
CA PRO A 525 -23.99 -1.46 1.47
C PRO A 525 -23.89 -0.81 2.86
N PRO A 526 -23.49 0.47 2.96
CA PRO A 526 -23.31 1.14 4.26
C PRO A 526 -24.56 1.18 5.11
N ASP A 527 -25.71 1.32 4.47
CA ASP A 527 -27.02 1.35 5.11
C ASP A 527 -27.42 0.01 5.76
N GLN A 528 -26.68 -1.07 5.48
CA GLN A 528 -26.85 -2.38 6.12
C GLN A 528 -25.83 -2.66 7.22
N VAL A 529 -24.92 -1.72 7.51
CA VAL A 529 -23.90 -1.83 8.57
C VAL A 529 -24.11 -0.70 9.58
N ASP A 530 -25.37 -0.50 9.96
CA ASP A 530 -25.82 0.53 10.91
C ASP A 530 -25.28 0.31 12.32
N ASP A 531 -24.95 -0.92 12.70
CA ASP A 531 -24.27 -1.24 13.96
C ASP A 531 -22.86 -0.64 14.08
N VAL A 532 -22.22 -0.25 12.96
CA VAL A 532 -20.85 0.27 12.93
C VAL A 532 -20.75 1.67 12.36
N TYR A 533 -21.43 1.95 11.25
CA TYR A 533 -21.24 3.20 10.51
C TYR A 533 -22.04 4.35 11.12
N ILE A 534 -21.49 5.56 10.99
CA ILE A 534 -22.15 6.76 11.48
C ILE A 534 -23.50 6.95 10.82
N HIS A 535 -24.53 6.99 11.66
CA HIS A 535 -25.90 7.24 11.28
C HIS A 535 -26.64 8.00 12.39
N VAL A 536 -27.76 8.61 12.02
CA VAL A 536 -28.69 9.26 12.94
C VAL A 536 -29.59 8.21 13.58
N VAL A 537 -29.55 8.15 14.91
CA VAL A 537 -30.40 7.28 15.73
C VAL A 537 -31.73 7.95 16.05
N LYS A 538 -31.71 9.27 16.30
CA LYS A 538 -32.90 10.01 16.73
C LYS A 538 -32.85 11.48 16.33
N GLU A 539 -33.97 12.00 15.85
CA GLU A 539 -34.21 13.44 15.68
C GLU A 539 -34.82 14.02 16.95
N THR A 540 -34.31 15.15 17.44
CA THR A 540 -34.79 15.83 18.65
C THR A 540 -34.92 17.34 18.40
N GLU A 541 -35.61 18.04 19.30
CA GLU A 541 -35.68 19.51 19.24
C GLU A 541 -34.29 20.16 19.35
N ALA A 542 -33.38 19.56 20.13
CA ALA A 542 -32.04 20.10 20.35
C ALA A 542 -31.05 19.79 19.20
N GLY A 543 -31.34 18.81 18.35
CA GLY A 543 -30.42 18.33 17.31
C GLY A 543 -30.62 16.86 16.97
N LEU A 544 -29.58 16.23 16.42
CA LEU A 544 -29.55 14.82 16.03
C LEU A 544 -28.72 14.00 17.01
N ILE A 545 -29.24 12.85 17.45
CA ILE A 545 -28.45 11.84 18.15
C ILE A 545 -27.79 10.94 17.11
N VAL A 546 -26.46 10.82 17.15
CA VAL A 546 -25.67 10.03 16.21
C VAL A 546 -24.87 8.96 16.93
N SER A 547 -24.79 7.79 16.30
CA SER A 547 -23.99 6.66 16.79
C SER A 547 -23.20 6.02 15.65
N GLY A 548 -22.09 5.36 16.00
CA GLY A 548 -21.23 4.63 15.07
C GLY A 548 -19.76 5.04 15.22
N ALA A 549 -18.94 4.71 14.22
CA ALA A 549 -17.51 5.00 14.25
C ALA A 549 -16.96 5.44 12.89
N LYS A 550 -15.83 6.14 12.94
CA LYS A 550 -14.98 6.47 11.79
C LYS A 550 -13.55 6.03 12.07
N ASN A 551 -12.86 5.60 11.01
CA ASN A 551 -11.49 5.10 11.11
C ASN A 551 -10.48 6.12 10.57
N VAL A 552 -9.23 6.00 11.04
CA VAL A 552 -8.08 6.81 10.61
C VAL A 552 -8.36 8.31 10.72
N THR A 553 -8.87 8.74 11.87
CA THR A 553 -9.05 10.17 12.17
C THR A 553 -7.72 10.75 12.63
N THR A 554 -6.79 10.88 11.69
CA THR A 554 -5.41 11.31 11.95
C THR A 554 -5.36 12.60 12.77
N ASN A 555 -4.60 12.56 13.86
CA ASN A 555 -4.36 13.63 14.81
C ASN A 555 -5.60 14.16 15.55
N SER A 556 -6.72 13.43 15.56
CA SER A 556 -7.96 13.83 16.25
C SER A 556 -7.77 14.14 17.74
N ALA A 557 -6.85 13.44 18.40
CA ALA A 557 -6.50 13.70 19.80
C ALA A 557 -6.03 15.15 20.05
N LEU A 558 -5.57 15.86 19.01
CA LEU A 558 -4.97 17.20 19.10
C LEU A 558 -5.81 18.29 18.43
N THR A 559 -7.00 17.98 17.93
CA THR A 559 -7.88 18.94 17.26
C THR A 559 -8.89 19.57 18.23
N ASN A 560 -9.41 20.74 17.90
CA ASN A 560 -10.52 21.38 18.59
C ASN A 560 -11.85 20.79 18.14
N TYR A 561 -11.99 20.56 16.83
CA TYR A 561 -13.19 19.99 16.23
C TYR A 561 -12.86 18.85 15.26
N THR A 562 -13.88 18.09 14.90
CA THR A 562 -13.88 17.13 13.81
C THR A 562 -14.98 17.47 12.81
N PHE A 563 -14.66 17.43 11.53
CA PHE A 563 -15.64 17.40 10.45
C PHE A 563 -16.02 15.94 10.17
N VAL A 564 -17.29 15.61 10.35
CA VAL A 564 -17.82 14.27 10.07
C VAL A 564 -18.57 14.32 8.75
N GLY A 565 -18.20 13.43 7.83
CA GLY A 565 -18.86 13.29 6.54
C GLY A 565 -18.85 11.85 6.06
N GLN A 566 -19.47 11.61 4.91
CA GLN A 566 -19.45 10.29 4.27
C GLN A 566 -18.34 10.20 3.23
N ASP A 567 -17.82 8.98 3.06
CA ASP A 567 -16.80 8.69 2.06
C ASP A 567 -17.37 8.92 0.65
N GLY A 568 -16.74 9.80 -0.13
CA GLY A 568 -17.20 10.12 -1.50
C GLY A 568 -17.14 8.94 -2.46
N GLY A 569 -16.42 7.86 -2.13
CA GLY A 569 -16.45 6.60 -2.89
C GLY A 569 -17.66 5.70 -2.55
N VAL A 570 -18.50 6.10 -1.60
CA VAL A 570 -19.59 5.31 -1.06
C VAL A 570 -20.91 6.03 -1.32
N HIS A 571 -21.79 5.39 -2.08
CA HIS A 571 -23.10 5.96 -2.38
C HIS A 571 -24.07 5.78 -1.21
N VAL A 572 -24.49 6.89 -0.61
CA VAL A 572 -25.46 6.95 0.49
C VAL A 572 -26.87 6.85 -0.06
N LYS A 573 -27.67 5.91 0.47
CA LYS A 573 -29.01 5.59 -0.06
C LYS A 573 -30.16 5.91 0.88
N THR A 574 -29.89 6.14 2.17
CA THR A 574 -30.93 6.28 3.19
C THR A 574 -30.72 7.52 4.05
N LYS A 575 -31.82 8.14 4.50
CA LYS A 575 -31.83 9.39 5.27
C LYS A 575 -30.91 9.37 6.50
N PRO A 576 -30.88 8.31 7.33
CA PRO A 576 -30.07 8.31 8.56
C PRO A 576 -28.56 8.43 8.32
N PHE A 577 -28.08 7.97 7.16
CA PHE A 577 -26.66 8.02 6.79
C PHE A 577 -26.31 9.30 6.00
N ALA A 578 -27.32 10.02 5.52
CA ALA A 578 -27.16 11.27 4.80
C ALA A 578 -26.92 12.42 5.78
N ILE A 579 -25.76 12.43 6.45
CA ILE A 579 -25.41 13.43 7.44
C ILE A 579 -23.96 13.92 7.27
N THR A 580 -23.78 15.23 7.36
CA THR A 580 -22.48 15.92 7.42
C THR A 580 -22.55 17.03 8.46
N PHE A 581 -21.60 17.08 9.40
CA PHE A 581 -21.61 18.01 10.53
C PHE A 581 -20.21 18.28 11.10
N LEU A 582 -20.09 19.28 11.97
CA LEU A 582 -18.90 19.52 12.77
C LEU A 582 -19.17 19.25 14.26
N LEU A 583 -18.16 18.83 15.01
CA LEU A 583 -18.32 18.52 16.42
C LEU A 583 -17.06 18.85 17.23
N ALA A 584 -17.21 19.37 18.45
CA ALA A 584 -16.09 19.59 19.36
C ALA A 584 -15.54 18.26 19.88
N MET A 585 -14.22 18.14 20.03
CA MET A 585 -13.58 16.88 20.44
C MET A 585 -13.85 16.46 21.89
N ASN A 586 -14.38 17.35 22.71
CA ASN A 586 -14.81 17.07 24.09
C ASN A 586 -16.32 16.83 24.24
N THR A 587 -17.05 16.63 23.13
CA THR A 587 -18.49 16.38 23.18
C THR A 587 -18.76 15.06 23.93
N PRO A 588 -19.67 15.03 24.91
CA PRO A 588 -20.05 13.80 25.60
C PRO A 588 -20.46 12.68 24.63
N GLY A 589 -19.97 11.46 24.89
CA GLY A 589 -20.19 10.29 24.02
C GLY A 589 -19.12 10.11 22.94
N LEU A 590 -18.34 11.15 22.61
CA LEU A 590 -17.24 11.05 21.65
C LEU A 590 -16.00 10.45 22.30
N LYS A 591 -15.46 9.37 21.73
CA LYS A 591 -14.27 8.66 22.24
C LYS A 591 -13.21 8.52 21.16
N ILE A 592 -11.95 8.77 21.52
CA ILE A 592 -10.80 8.71 20.62
C ILE A 592 -9.92 7.55 21.06
N VAL A 593 -9.84 6.49 20.27
CA VAL A 593 -9.03 5.30 20.57
C VAL A 593 -7.79 5.30 19.69
N CYS A 594 -6.64 5.55 20.30
CA CYS A 594 -5.37 5.75 19.60
C CYS A 594 -4.69 4.44 19.21
N ARG A 595 -3.99 4.47 18.06
CA ARG A 595 -3.00 3.44 17.71
C ARG A 595 -1.75 3.55 18.61
N PRO A 596 -0.81 2.59 18.57
CA PRO A 596 0.49 2.75 19.23
C PRO A 596 1.15 4.09 18.88
N SER A 597 1.70 4.76 19.89
CA SER A 597 2.37 6.06 19.74
C SER A 597 3.86 5.87 19.51
N TYR A 598 4.34 6.35 18.36
CA TYR A 598 5.75 6.36 18.02
C TYR A 598 6.50 7.44 18.81
N GLU A 599 5.83 8.55 19.17
CA GLU A 599 6.40 9.58 20.05
C GLU A 599 6.74 9.01 21.43
N MET A 600 5.80 8.28 22.03
CA MET A 600 6.01 7.64 23.34
C MET A 600 7.08 6.56 23.25
N THR A 601 7.02 5.69 22.23
CA THR A 601 8.02 4.64 22.03
C THR A 601 9.42 5.23 21.84
N ALA A 602 9.57 6.29 21.04
CA ALA A 602 10.84 7.00 20.86
C ALA A 602 11.35 7.64 22.16
N SER A 603 10.43 8.10 23.03
CA SER A 603 10.77 8.67 24.34
C SER A 603 11.21 7.62 25.37
N ILE A 604 10.67 6.41 25.29
CA ILE A 604 10.99 5.30 26.22
C ILE A 604 12.25 4.55 25.77
N MET A 605 12.31 4.20 24.48
CA MET A 605 13.33 3.32 23.92
C MET A 605 14.55 4.07 23.38
N GLY A 606 14.54 5.41 23.35
CA GLY A 606 15.62 6.17 22.76
C GLY A 606 15.64 7.64 23.19
N THR A 607 16.22 8.47 22.33
CA THR A 607 16.36 9.91 22.55
C THR A 607 15.97 10.68 21.29
N PRO A 608 15.79 12.02 21.34
CA PRO A 608 15.60 12.83 20.14
C PRO A 608 16.78 12.77 19.15
N PHE A 609 17.97 12.36 19.58
CA PHE A 609 19.09 12.09 18.67
C PHE A 609 18.87 10.78 17.91
N ASP A 610 18.23 9.80 18.56
CA ASP A 610 17.98 8.48 17.99
C ASP A 610 16.77 8.45 17.05
N TYR A 611 15.73 9.21 17.40
CA TYR A 611 14.44 9.26 16.70
C TYR A 611 13.96 10.70 16.50
N PRO A 612 14.68 11.52 15.70
CA PRO A 612 14.45 12.97 15.61
C PRO A 612 13.14 13.38 14.93
N LEU A 613 12.46 12.48 14.23
CA LEU A 613 11.16 12.70 13.61
C LEU A 613 10.05 12.09 14.47
N SER A 614 10.14 10.79 14.78
CA SER A 614 9.15 10.07 15.58
C SER A 614 8.89 10.75 16.93
N SER A 615 9.92 11.30 17.58
CA SER A 615 9.81 11.89 18.91
C SER A 615 9.04 13.22 18.95
N ARG A 616 8.64 13.79 17.81
CA ARG A 616 7.96 15.10 17.78
C ARG A 616 6.99 15.33 16.62
N LEU A 617 6.88 14.41 15.65
CA LEU A 617 6.07 14.57 14.44
C LEU A 617 5.01 13.45 14.29
N ASP A 618 4.79 12.64 15.32
CA ASP A 618 3.86 11.50 15.29
C ASP A 618 2.39 11.98 15.30
N GLU A 619 1.74 11.94 14.13
CA GLU A 619 0.30 12.16 14.01
C GLU A 619 -0.45 10.85 14.26
N ASN A 620 -0.99 10.69 15.47
CA ASN A 620 -1.68 9.44 15.85
C ASN A 620 -2.94 9.22 15.00
N ASP A 621 -3.05 8.04 14.38
CA ASP A 621 -4.21 7.65 13.58
C ASP A 621 -5.20 6.91 14.47
N ALA A 622 -6.17 7.66 15.01
CA ALA A 622 -7.13 7.12 15.96
C ALA A 622 -8.41 6.61 15.29
N ILE A 623 -9.11 5.74 16.01
CA ILE A 623 -10.53 5.41 15.79
C ILE A 623 -11.35 6.45 16.54
N LEU A 624 -12.40 6.97 15.91
CA LEU A 624 -13.32 7.91 16.52
C LEU A 624 -14.69 7.25 16.67
N ILE A 625 -15.17 7.13 17.91
CA ILE A 625 -16.42 6.46 18.28
C ILE A 625 -17.42 7.50 18.76
N PHE A 626 -18.65 7.37 18.27
CA PHE A 626 -19.80 8.19 18.60
C PHE A 626 -20.80 7.28 19.32
N ASP A 627 -20.98 7.55 20.61
CA ASP A 627 -21.85 6.80 21.50
C ASP A 627 -23.01 7.70 21.92
N GLU A 628 -24.11 7.63 21.17
CA GLU A 628 -25.32 8.45 21.34
C GLU A 628 -25.02 9.96 21.48
N VAL A 629 -24.18 10.46 20.58
CA VAL A 629 -23.70 11.85 20.61
C VAL A 629 -24.77 12.81 20.12
N LEU A 630 -25.05 13.86 20.88
CA LEU A 630 -25.91 14.97 20.43
C LEU A 630 -25.13 15.92 19.51
N VAL A 631 -25.59 16.04 18.27
CA VAL A 631 -25.14 17.02 17.28
C VAL A 631 -26.17 18.15 17.20
N PRO A 632 -25.87 19.36 17.69
CA PRO A 632 -26.79 20.49 17.61
C PRO A 632 -27.15 20.88 16.17
N TRP A 633 -28.35 21.42 15.96
CA TRP A 633 -28.80 21.87 14.63
C TRP A 633 -27.84 22.87 13.97
N ASP A 634 -27.24 23.75 14.76
CA ASP A 634 -26.27 24.75 14.30
C ASP A 634 -24.99 24.12 13.71
N ASN A 635 -24.70 22.86 14.03
CA ASN A 635 -23.49 22.18 13.62
C ASN A 635 -23.66 21.30 12.37
N ILE A 636 -24.88 21.20 11.86
CA ILE A 636 -25.21 20.39 10.69
C ILE A 636 -24.98 21.21 9.42
N LEU A 637 -24.38 20.56 8.42
CA LEU A 637 -24.21 21.10 7.07
C LEU A 637 -25.11 20.37 6.07
N VAL A 638 -25.27 19.06 6.20
CA VAL A 638 -26.17 18.24 5.37
C VAL A 638 -26.91 17.28 6.28
N TYR A 639 -28.23 17.18 6.14
CA TYR A 639 -29.02 16.12 6.75
C TYR A 639 -30.21 15.73 5.88
N GLY A 640 -30.37 14.43 5.61
CA GLY A 640 -31.50 13.83 4.90
C GLY A 640 -31.54 14.07 3.38
N ASP A 641 -30.73 15.00 2.87
CA ASP A 641 -30.58 15.27 1.44
C ASP A 641 -29.53 14.33 0.83
N LEU A 642 -30.00 13.26 0.19
CA LEU A 642 -29.16 12.24 -0.42
C LEU A 642 -28.33 12.79 -1.58
N GLU A 643 -28.88 13.72 -2.36
CA GLU A 643 -28.18 14.28 -3.51
C GLU A 643 -27.01 15.14 -3.04
N LYS A 644 -27.27 16.08 -2.12
CA LYS A 644 -26.22 16.92 -1.53
C LYS A 644 -25.16 16.07 -0.83
N GLN A 645 -25.56 15.04 -0.09
CA GLN A 645 -24.60 14.16 0.59
C GLN A 645 -23.65 13.48 -0.41
N ASN A 646 -24.19 12.89 -1.48
CA ASN A 646 -23.40 12.16 -2.47
C ASN A 646 -22.56 13.09 -3.37
N GLN A 647 -22.97 14.35 -3.53
CA GLN A 647 -22.25 15.34 -4.34
C GLN A 647 -21.30 16.24 -3.53
N HIS A 648 -21.25 16.11 -2.19
CA HIS A 648 -20.54 17.04 -1.30
C HIS A 648 -19.07 17.24 -1.69
N VAL A 649 -18.31 16.17 -1.89
CA VAL A 649 -16.88 16.27 -2.25
C VAL A 649 -16.69 16.91 -3.63
N ALA A 650 -17.53 16.56 -4.60
CA ALA A 650 -17.42 17.04 -5.98
C ALA A 650 -17.83 18.52 -6.11
N ARG A 651 -18.84 18.96 -5.35
CA ARG A 651 -19.42 20.32 -5.47
C ARG A 651 -18.73 21.37 -4.61
N THR A 652 -17.97 20.98 -3.59
CA THR A 652 -17.38 21.93 -2.63
C THR A 652 -15.97 22.41 -2.99
N GLY A 653 -15.34 21.85 -4.02
CA GLY A 653 -13.95 22.17 -4.38
C GLY A 653 -12.92 21.65 -3.37
N PHE A 654 -13.34 20.87 -2.37
CA PHE A 654 -12.47 20.33 -1.32
C PHE A 654 -11.31 19.51 -1.89
N LEU A 655 -11.59 18.65 -2.87
CA LEU A 655 -10.55 17.77 -3.41
C LEU A 655 -9.46 18.56 -4.17
N ALA A 656 -9.84 19.61 -4.91
CA ALA A 656 -8.91 20.50 -5.59
C ALA A 656 -7.97 21.21 -4.58
N ARG A 657 -8.55 21.86 -3.57
CA ARG A 657 -7.78 22.63 -2.58
C ARG A 657 -6.95 21.74 -1.67
N SER A 658 -7.51 20.64 -1.15
CA SER A 658 -6.73 19.68 -0.35
C SER A 658 -5.58 19.06 -1.15
N GLY A 659 -5.74 18.90 -2.47
CA GLY A 659 -4.67 18.55 -3.38
C GLY A 659 -3.51 19.54 -3.41
N LEU A 660 -3.80 20.85 -3.48
CA LEU A 660 -2.77 21.90 -3.42
C LEU A 660 -1.98 21.85 -2.11
N GLN A 661 -2.67 21.68 -0.98
CA GLN A 661 -2.04 21.51 0.33
C GLN A 661 -1.18 20.24 0.38
N GLY A 662 -1.75 19.10 -0.01
CA GLY A 662 -1.08 17.80 0.00
C GLY A 662 0.16 17.75 -0.89
N CYS A 663 0.08 18.30 -2.09
CA CYS A 663 1.19 18.39 -3.04
C CYS A 663 2.31 19.28 -2.54
N THR A 664 1.97 20.47 -2.03
CA THR A 664 2.94 21.43 -1.50
C THR A 664 3.66 20.89 -0.27
N ARG A 665 2.92 20.27 0.65
CA ARG A 665 3.50 19.58 1.81
C ARG A 665 4.44 18.45 1.41
N LEU A 666 4.02 17.59 0.47
CA LEU A 666 4.86 16.50 -0.02
C LEU A 666 6.15 17.04 -0.65
N ALA A 667 6.07 18.10 -1.46
CA ALA A 667 7.24 18.74 -2.05
C ALA A 667 8.25 19.22 -0.97
N VAL A 668 7.76 19.81 0.13
CA VAL A 668 8.60 20.19 1.28
C VAL A 668 9.21 18.96 1.98
N LYS A 669 8.46 17.86 2.14
CA LYS A 669 9.01 16.60 2.68
C LYS A 669 10.13 16.06 1.79
N LEU A 670 9.95 16.13 0.46
CA LEU A 670 10.94 15.69 -0.51
C LEU A 670 12.18 16.58 -0.52
N ASP A 671 12.08 17.88 -0.21
CA ASP A 671 13.27 18.72 0.03
C ASP A 671 14.14 18.13 1.14
N LEU A 672 13.53 17.75 2.28
CA LEU A 672 14.27 17.16 3.40
C LEU A 672 14.85 15.79 3.02
N LEU A 673 14.07 14.89 2.43
CA LEU A 673 14.56 13.56 2.04
C LEU A 673 15.69 13.62 1.02
N THR A 674 15.58 14.51 0.03
CA THR A 674 16.63 14.72 -0.98
C THR A 674 17.90 15.27 -0.34
N GLY A 675 17.76 16.24 0.56
CA GLY A 675 18.88 16.78 1.32
C GLY A 675 19.57 15.70 2.17
N LEU A 676 18.81 14.89 2.92
CA LEU A 676 19.37 13.80 3.72
C LEU A 676 20.08 12.75 2.86
N LEU A 677 19.52 12.39 1.70
CA LEU A 677 20.16 11.45 0.76
C LEU A 677 21.49 11.99 0.23
N LEU A 678 21.53 13.25 -0.23
CA LEU A 678 22.75 13.91 -0.69
C LEU A 678 23.84 13.87 0.39
N LYS A 679 23.47 14.23 1.63
CA LYS A 679 24.39 14.15 2.76
C LYS A 679 24.82 12.71 3.07
N ALA A 680 23.95 11.73 2.91
CA ALA A 680 24.23 10.34 3.25
C ALA A 680 25.24 9.70 2.27
N VAL A 681 25.11 10.00 0.97
CA VAL A 681 26.07 9.52 -0.04
C VAL A 681 27.44 10.18 0.12
N GLU A 682 27.50 11.47 0.50
CA GLU A 682 28.74 12.16 0.90
C GLU A 682 29.37 11.51 2.15
N ALA A 683 28.57 11.29 3.19
CA ALA A 683 29.03 10.74 4.45
C ALA A 683 29.58 9.31 4.31
N THR A 684 29.10 8.56 3.31
CA THR A 684 29.55 7.20 2.97
C THR A 684 30.64 7.15 1.90
N GLY A 685 30.94 8.27 1.22
CA GLY A 685 32.01 8.36 0.21
C GLY A 685 31.67 7.70 -1.14
N VAL A 686 30.38 7.50 -1.43
CA VAL A 686 29.91 6.84 -2.67
C VAL A 686 29.35 7.82 -3.69
N GLU A 687 29.36 9.11 -3.40
CA GLU A 687 28.76 10.19 -4.20
C GLU A 687 29.37 10.34 -5.60
N LYS A 688 30.61 9.86 -5.79
CA LYS A 688 31.31 9.90 -7.09
C LYS A 688 30.99 8.72 -8.00
N PHE A 689 30.30 7.69 -7.52
CA PHE A 689 29.94 6.54 -8.34
C PHE A 689 28.78 6.88 -9.27
N ARG A 690 28.95 6.63 -10.58
CA ARG A 690 27.94 6.95 -11.61
C ARG A 690 26.56 6.37 -11.27
N GLY A 691 26.48 5.12 -10.84
CA GLY A 691 25.22 4.47 -10.48
C GLY A 691 24.50 5.15 -9.29
N VAL A 692 25.27 5.69 -8.34
CA VAL A 692 24.73 6.48 -7.22
C VAL A 692 24.19 7.82 -7.74
N GLN A 693 24.97 8.53 -8.56
CA GLN A 693 24.58 9.83 -9.12
C GLN A 693 23.30 9.76 -9.97
N VAL A 694 23.14 8.71 -10.78
CA VAL A 694 21.93 8.49 -11.58
C VAL A 694 20.69 8.39 -10.68
N ASN A 695 20.77 7.58 -9.63
CA ASN A 695 19.65 7.38 -8.70
C ASN A 695 19.37 8.63 -7.83
N VAL A 696 20.41 9.35 -7.41
CA VAL A 696 20.23 10.66 -6.74
C VAL A 696 19.54 11.66 -7.69
N GLY A 697 19.91 11.67 -8.97
CA GLY A 697 19.26 12.47 -10.01
C GLY A 697 17.76 12.13 -10.17
N GLU A 698 17.39 10.85 -10.05
CA GLU A 698 16.00 10.41 -10.07
C GLU A 698 15.22 10.99 -8.86
N VAL A 699 15.77 10.93 -7.65
CA VAL A 699 15.14 11.50 -6.44
C VAL A 699 14.95 13.01 -6.56
N ILE A 700 15.97 13.74 -7.07
CA ILE A 700 15.87 15.18 -7.33
C ILE A 700 14.77 15.48 -8.35
N THR A 701 14.64 14.65 -9.39
CA THR A 701 13.60 14.80 -10.41
C THR A 701 12.20 14.60 -9.82
N TRP A 702 12.00 13.58 -8.99
CA TRP A 702 10.73 13.42 -8.26
C TRP A 702 10.42 14.63 -7.39
N ARG A 703 11.42 15.16 -6.67
CA ARG A 703 11.28 16.39 -5.89
C ARG A 703 10.86 17.58 -6.77
N HIS A 704 11.47 17.77 -7.94
CA HIS A 704 11.09 18.83 -8.87
C HIS A 704 9.66 18.68 -9.37
N LEU A 705 9.25 17.46 -9.71
CA LEU A 705 7.91 17.18 -10.21
C LEU A 705 6.81 17.66 -9.25
N PHE A 706 6.94 17.40 -7.94
CA PHE A 706 5.92 17.83 -6.97
C PHE A 706 5.92 19.35 -6.72
N TRP A 707 7.07 20.02 -6.84
CA TRP A 707 7.10 21.48 -6.86
C TRP A 707 6.43 22.03 -8.12
N SER A 708 6.70 21.45 -9.29
CA SER A 708 6.05 21.85 -10.55
C SER A 708 4.54 21.60 -10.56
N LEU A 709 4.06 20.50 -9.97
CA LEU A 709 2.63 20.24 -9.80
C LEU A 709 1.99 21.24 -8.82
N SER A 710 2.68 21.58 -7.73
CA SER A 710 2.25 22.63 -6.80
C SER A 710 2.19 24.00 -7.49
N ASP A 711 3.18 24.34 -8.31
CA ASP A 711 3.18 25.57 -9.13
C ASP A 711 2.01 25.58 -10.11
N ALA A 712 1.80 24.50 -10.86
CA ALA A 712 0.70 24.39 -11.82
C ALA A 712 -0.66 24.55 -11.13
N MET A 713 -0.87 23.88 -9.99
CA MET A 713 -2.09 24.07 -9.20
C MET A 713 -2.25 25.50 -8.68
N ALA A 714 -1.17 26.14 -8.24
CA ALA A 714 -1.20 27.49 -7.69
C ALA A 714 -1.43 28.57 -8.76
N GLN A 715 -0.87 28.38 -9.96
CA GLN A 715 -0.88 29.34 -11.07
C GLN A 715 -2.07 29.13 -12.02
N THR A 716 -2.89 28.10 -11.81
CA THR A 716 -4.12 27.86 -12.56
C THR A 716 -5.33 27.97 -11.63
N GLY A 717 -6.37 28.67 -12.07
CA GLY A 717 -7.60 28.86 -11.30
C GLY A 717 -8.82 28.58 -12.16
N VAL A 718 -9.77 27.83 -11.63
CA VAL A 718 -11.10 27.63 -12.21
C VAL A 718 -12.11 28.40 -11.36
N PRO A 719 -12.96 29.26 -11.96
CA PRO A 719 -14.03 29.93 -11.24
C PRO A 719 -14.94 28.93 -10.52
N HIS A 720 -15.24 29.21 -9.25
CA HIS A 720 -16.04 28.34 -8.40
C HIS A 720 -16.77 29.17 -7.34
N ASN A 721 -18.07 29.40 -7.53
CA ASN A 721 -18.96 30.11 -6.59
C ASN A 721 -18.42 31.46 -6.08
N GLY A 722 -17.90 32.30 -6.99
CA GLY A 722 -17.33 33.61 -6.64
C GLY A 722 -15.90 33.57 -6.05
N ALA A 723 -15.30 32.38 -5.99
CA ALA A 723 -13.90 32.14 -5.69
C ALA A 723 -13.22 31.44 -6.88
N ILE A 724 -11.97 31.04 -6.71
CA ILE A 724 -11.28 30.11 -7.60
C ILE A 724 -10.80 28.87 -6.83
N ILE A 725 -10.66 27.76 -7.55
CA ILE A 725 -10.01 26.54 -7.07
C ILE A 725 -8.93 26.08 -8.06
N PRO A 726 -7.94 25.29 -7.61
CA PRO A 726 -6.97 24.70 -8.51
C PRO A 726 -7.63 23.84 -9.58
N LYS A 727 -7.01 23.77 -10.76
CA LYS A 727 -7.40 22.82 -11.80
C LYS A 727 -7.28 21.37 -11.31
N MET A 728 -8.31 20.59 -11.57
CA MET A 728 -8.46 19.22 -11.04
C MET A 728 -7.47 18.24 -11.67
N GLU A 729 -7.08 18.47 -12.92
CA GLU A 729 -6.16 17.64 -13.70
C GLU A 729 -4.79 17.54 -13.01
N HIS A 730 -4.27 18.68 -12.52
CA HIS A 730 -3.01 18.71 -11.79
C HIS A 730 -3.13 17.97 -10.45
N MET A 731 -4.25 18.14 -9.76
CA MET A 731 -4.51 17.43 -8.51
C MET A 731 -4.61 15.92 -8.72
N MET A 732 -5.29 15.46 -9.77
CA MET A 732 -5.38 14.05 -10.13
C MET A 732 -4.02 13.46 -10.46
N ALA A 733 -3.17 14.21 -11.18
CA ALA A 733 -1.79 13.80 -11.42
C ALA A 733 -1.00 13.66 -10.12
N HIS A 734 -1.05 14.63 -9.22
CA HIS A 734 -0.41 14.54 -7.89
C HIS A 734 -0.86 13.31 -7.12
N ARG A 735 -2.18 13.11 -7.04
CA ARG A 735 -2.83 12.03 -6.30
C ARG A 735 -2.38 10.66 -6.76
N MET A 736 -2.20 10.46 -8.07
CA MET A 736 -1.68 9.20 -8.62
C MET A 736 -0.17 9.06 -8.40
N LEU A 737 0.60 10.10 -8.72
CA LEU A 737 2.06 10.05 -8.73
C LEU A 737 2.66 9.90 -7.34
N MET A 738 2.03 10.45 -6.28
CA MET A 738 2.54 10.32 -4.92
C MET A 738 2.68 8.87 -4.47
N GLY A 739 1.72 8.00 -4.85
CA GLY A 739 1.71 6.59 -4.49
C GLY A 739 2.78 5.75 -5.20
N VAL A 740 3.41 6.30 -6.25
CA VAL A 740 4.51 5.70 -7.01
C VAL A 740 5.85 6.29 -6.58
N ALA A 741 5.93 7.62 -6.52
CA ALA A 741 7.17 8.34 -6.28
C ALA A 741 7.71 8.14 -4.85
N TYR A 742 6.86 8.24 -3.82
CA TYR A 742 7.33 8.14 -2.44
C TYR A 742 7.95 6.76 -2.12
N PRO A 743 7.34 5.63 -2.52
CA PRO A 743 7.98 4.32 -2.42
C PRO A 743 9.28 4.18 -3.20
N ARG A 744 9.32 4.73 -4.43
CA ARG A 744 10.51 4.68 -5.28
C ARG A 744 11.69 5.43 -4.66
N ILE A 745 11.44 6.59 -4.07
CA ILE A 745 12.46 7.36 -3.34
C ILE A 745 12.98 6.56 -2.14
N LYS A 746 12.08 5.95 -1.36
CA LYS A 746 12.48 5.07 -0.23
C LYS A 746 13.33 3.88 -0.70
N GLU A 747 12.95 3.25 -1.80
CA GLU A 747 13.70 2.14 -2.41
C GLU A 747 15.12 2.60 -2.80
N ILE A 748 15.24 3.73 -3.50
CA ILE A 748 16.53 4.30 -3.90
C ILE A 748 17.41 4.58 -2.68
N ILE A 749 16.88 5.24 -1.65
CA ILE A 749 17.63 5.52 -0.42
C ILE A 749 18.14 4.21 0.20
N SER A 750 17.30 3.19 0.25
CA SER A 750 17.65 1.88 0.82
C SER A 750 18.74 1.17 0.01
N GLN A 751 18.71 1.29 -1.32
CA GLN A 751 19.72 0.71 -2.22
C GLN A 751 21.07 1.46 -2.15
N LEU A 752 21.04 2.78 -2.07
CA LEU A 752 22.25 3.61 -2.11
C LEU A 752 22.99 3.66 -0.76
N VAL A 753 22.26 3.83 0.34
CA VAL A 753 22.85 3.97 1.68
C VAL A 753 23.07 2.60 2.33
N ALA A 754 22.21 1.63 2.01
CA ALA A 754 22.35 0.21 2.35
C ALA A 754 22.78 -0.03 3.82
N SER A 755 23.94 -0.65 4.04
CA SER A 755 24.45 -0.97 5.37
C SER A 755 24.74 0.26 6.23
N GLY A 756 24.90 1.46 5.65
CA GLY A 756 25.04 2.70 6.41
C GLY A 756 23.82 3.03 7.29
N LEU A 757 22.64 2.51 6.93
CA LEU A 757 21.42 2.67 7.71
C LEU A 757 21.31 1.72 8.91
N ILE A 758 22.10 0.65 8.96
CA ILE A 758 22.11 -0.30 10.08
C ILE A 758 23.43 -0.30 10.86
N PHE A 759 24.51 0.23 10.28
CA PHE A 759 25.80 0.40 10.93
C PHE A 759 25.79 1.61 11.86
N GLN A 760 25.04 1.50 12.95
CA GLN A 760 24.79 2.58 13.91
C GLN A 760 24.84 2.04 15.35
N PRO A 761 25.32 2.83 16.33
CA PRO A 761 25.18 2.51 17.73
C PRO A 761 23.71 2.59 18.17
N SER A 762 23.39 1.93 19.28
CA SER A 762 22.03 1.79 19.79
C SER A 762 21.43 3.13 20.21
N SER A 763 22.20 3.97 20.88
CA SER A 763 21.73 5.21 21.49
C SER A 763 22.77 6.33 21.46
N ALA A 764 22.31 7.57 21.57
CA ALA A 764 23.17 8.70 21.93
C ALA A 764 23.94 8.46 23.25
N LEU A 765 23.46 7.59 24.13
CA LEU A 765 24.16 7.20 25.36
C LEU A 765 25.47 6.45 25.09
N ASP A 766 25.58 5.73 23.97
CA ASP A 766 26.81 5.01 23.61
C ASP A 766 27.96 5.99 23.37
N PHE A 767 27.68 7.16 22.76
CA PHE A 767 28.65 8.24 22.59
C PHE A 767 29.01 8.98 23.89
N LYS A 768 28.19 8.85 24.92
CA LYS A 768 28.44 9.41 26.26
C LYS A 768 29.17 8.42 27.17
N THR A 769 29.26 7.15 26.77
CA THR A 769 29.95 6.10 27.51
C THR A 769 31.45 6.16 27.20
N PRO A 770 32.32 6.55 28.17
CA PRO A 770 33.75 6.78 27.91
C PRO A 770 34.47 5.58 27.30
N GLU A 771 34.08 4.37 27.68
CA GLU A 771 34.67 3.11 27.21
C GLU A 771 34.34 2.84 25.73
N LEU A 772 33.17 3.26 25.25
CA LEU A 772 32.73 3.07 23.88
C LEU A 772 33.18 4.21 22.95
N ARG A 773 33.32 5.42 23.49
CA ARG A 773 33.53 6.64 22.70
C ARG A 773 34.73 6.56 21.75
N PRO A 774 35.94 6.11 22.15
CA PRO A 774 37.08 5.99 21.24
C PRO A 774 36.82 5.05 20.07
N TYR A 775 36.07 3.97 20.29
CA TYR A 775 35.72 3.02 19.24
C TYR A 775 34.72 3.62 18.26
N LEU A 776 33.71 4.34 18.76
CA LEU A 776 32.73 4.98 17.90
C LEU A 776 33.36 6.09 17.05
N ASP A 777 34.22 6.91 17.66
CA ASP A 777 34.94 7.96 16.93
C ASP A 777 35.87 7.40 15.85
N LYS A 778 36.44 6.22 16.07
CA LYS A 778 37.31 5.55 15.09
C LYS A 778 36.54 4.81 14.00
N TYR A 779 35.59 3.95 14.37
CA TYR A 779 35.01 2.95 13.49
C TYR A 779 33.69 3.35 12.83
N VAL A 780 32.95 4.31 13.40
CA VAL A 780 31.71 4.84 12.79
C VAL A 780 31.85 6.29 12.33
N ARG A 781 33.07 6.77 12.05
CA ARG A 781 33.29 8.07 11.42
C ARG A 781 32.76 8.14 9.99
N GLY A 782 32.28 9.31 9.57
CA GLY A 782 32.01 9.57 8.17
C GLY A 782 33.29 9.59 7.32
N SER A 783 33.13 9.57 6.01
CA SER A 783 34.24 9.86 5.07
C SER A 783 34.86 11.24 5.31
N THR A 784 34.12 12.16 5.94
CA THR A 784 34.57 13.49 6.40
C THR A 784 35.28 13.49 7.75
N GLY A 785 35.29 12.37 8.49
CA GLY A 785 35.98 12.22 9.77
C GLY A 785 35.11 12.35 11.03
N ASP A 786 33.88 12.87 10.95
CA ASP A 786 33.00 13.06 12.11
C ASP A 786 32.05 11.87 12.33
N SER A 787 32.13 11.22 13.50
CA SER A 787 31.28 10.09 13.92
C SER A 787 29.89 10.53 14.35
N VAL A 788 29.78 11.59 15.15
CA VAL A 788 28.52 12.06 15.73
C VAL A 788 27.61 12.60 14.63
N GLN A 789 28.14 13.41 13.71
CA GLN A 789 27.35 13.96 12.60
C GLN A 789 26.93 12.87 11.62
N ARG A 790 27.80 11.88 11.33
CA ARG A 790 27.43 10.73 10.52
C ARG A 790 26.26 9.98 11.16
N ILE A 791 26.36 9.61 12.44
CA ILE A 791 25.28 8.85 13.09
C ILE A 791 24.01 9.67 13.21
N LYS A 792 24.11 10.97 13.53
CA LYS A 792 22.93 11.85 13.56
C LYS A 792 22.20 11.87 12.22
N LEU A 793 22.94 11.97 11.13
CA LEU A 793 22.39 11.92 9.78
C LEU A 793 21.74 10.57 9.47
N MET A 794 22.44 9.46 9.74
CA MET A 794 21.94 8.11 9.43
C MET A 794 20.72 7.76 10.28
N LYS A 795 20.67 8.18 11.55
CA LYS A 795 19.47 8.04 12.41
C LYS A 795 18.31 8.90 11.94
N THR A 796 18.56 10.14 11.53
CA THR A 796 17.52 10.99 10.95
C THR A 796 16.94 10.38 9.67
N LEU A 797 17.79 9.86 8.79
CA LEU A 797 17.37 9.22 7.55
C LEU A 797 16.66 7.89 7.82
N TRP A 798 17.14 7.08 8.75
CA TRP A 798 16.47 5.85 9.14
C TRP A 798 15.10 6.11 9.77
N ASP A 799 14.98 7.13 10.62
CA ASP A 799 13.69 7.55 11.18
C ASP A 799 12.74 8.13 10.12
N ALA A 800 13.26 8.52 8.95
CA ALA A 800 12.47 8.97 7.81
C ALA A 800 12.00 7.84 6.89
N ILE A 801 12.69 6.69 6.85
CA ILE A 801 12.36 5.62 5.87
C ILE A 801 12.21 4.19 6.43
N GLY A 802 12.72 3.91 7.64
CA GLY A 802 12.88 2.56 8.17
C GLY A 802 12.25 2.27 9.54
N THR A 803 11.90 3.29 10.33
CA THR A 803 11.19 3.11 11.62
C THR A 803 9.70 2.83 11.43
N GLU A 804 8.99 2.47 12.49
CA GLU A 804 7.53 2.26 12.43
C GLU A 804 6.78 3.55 12.02
N PHE A 805 7.26 4.71 12.50
CA PHE A 805 6.83 6.04 12.03
C PHE A 805 7.00 6.20 10.52
N ALA A 806 8.17 5.85 9.99
CA ALA A 806 8.43 5.92 8.56
C ALA A 806 7.56 4.94 7.76
N GLY A 807 7.35 3.72 8.27
CA GLY A 807 6.44 2.73 7.69
C GLY A 807 5.01 3.24 7.62
N ARG A 808 4.52 3.88 8.70
CA ARG A 808 3.22 4.58 8.72
C ARG A 808 3.20 5.71 7.70
N HIS A 809 4.26 6.50 7.57
CA HIS A 809 4.30 7.58 6.58
C HIS A 809 4.29 7.04 5.14
N GLU A 810 4.97 5.94 4.84
CA GLU A 810 4.84 5.28 3.54
C GLU A 810 3.40 4.85 3.28
N LEU A 811 2.74 4.21 4.25
CA LEU A 811 1.34 3.81 4.13
C LEU A 811 0.41 5.02 3.90
N TYR A 812 0.69 6.12 4.61
CA TYR A 812 -0.02 7.39 4.47
C TYR A 812 0.15 7.96 3.05
N GLU A 813 1.38 8.16 2.57
CA GLU A 813 1.61 8.77 1.24
C GLU A 813 1.06 7.89 0.09
N ARG A 814 0.89 6.58 0.31
CA ARG A 814 0.27 5.68 -0.67
C ARG A 814 -1.26 5.78 -0.74
N ASN A 815 -1.93 6.05 0.38
CA ASN A 815 -3.38 5.79 0.51
C ASN A 815 -4.20 6.95 1.09
N ASN A 816 -3.58 8.03 1.57
CA ASN A 816 -4.31 9.10 2.28
C ASN A 816 -5.31 9.87 1.40
N MET A 817 -5.23 9.72 0.08
CA MET A 817 -6.18 10.26 -0.89
C MET A 817 -6.98 9.16 -1.61
N GLY A 818 -7.08 7.95 -1.04
CA GLY A 818 -7.82 6.83 -1.62
C GLY A 818 -6.93 5.69 -2.10
N ASN A 819 -7.56 4.56 -2.43
CA ASN A 819 -6.86 3.36 -2.87
C ASN A 819 -6.34 3.51 -4.32
N HIS A 820 -5.30 2.74 -4.66
CA HIS A 820 -4.60 2.83 -5.94
C HIS A 820 -5.48 2.66 -7.19
N GLU A 821 -6.59 1.92 -7.14
CA GLU A 821 -7.51 1.78 -8.28
C GLU A 821 -8.42 3.01 -8.40
N ALA A 822 -9.07 3.39 -7.29
CA ALA A 822 -9.99 4.51 -7.26
C ALA A 822 -9.31 5.82 -7.69
N ILE A 823 -8.07 6.09 -7.27
CA ILE A 823 -7.36 7.31 -7.68
C ILE A 823 -7.11 7.38 -9.20
N ARG A 824 -7.01 6.24 -9.89
CA ARG A 824 -6.84 6.18 -11.35
C ARG A 824 -8.16 6.25 -12.08
N LEU A 825 -9.18 5.55 -11.56
CA LEU A 825 -10.55 5.63 -12.09
C LEU A 825 -11.09 7.05 -12.04
N HIS A 826 -10.84 7.78 -10.96
CA HIS A 826 -11.28 9.18 -10.86
C HIS A 826 -10.62 10.08 -11.89
N ALA A 827 -9.35 9.85 -12.27
CA ALA A 827 -8.72 10.63 -13.34
C ALA A 827 -9.40 10.38 -14.70
N LEU A 828 -9.82 9.14 -14.98
CA LEU A 828 -10.59 8.80 -16.18
C LEU A 828 -12.01 9.40 -16.14
N PHE A 829 -12.72 9.26 -15.01
CA PHE A 829 -14.08 9.78 -14.91
C PHE A 829 -14.12 11.31 -14.94
N ASP A 830 -13.12 11.98 -14.36
CA ASP A 830 -12.95 13.43 -14.46
C ASP A 830 -12.71 13.87 -15.90
N SER A 831 -11.83 13.19 -16.66
CA SER A 831 -11.58 13.53 -18.07
C SER A 831 -12.78 13.26 -18.98
N LEU A 832 -13.57 12.22 -18.70
CA LEU A 832 -14.84 11.96 -19.38
C LEU A 832 -15.90 13.01 -19.02
N GLY A 833 -16.00 13.41 -17.74
CA GLY A 833 -17.00 14.35 -17.26
C GLY A 833 -16.75 15.80 -17.67
N THR A 834 -15.48 16.18 -17.90
CA THR A 834 -15.06 17.53 -18.31
C THR A 834 -14.92 17.72 -19.81
N GLY A 835 -14.95 16.64 -20.59
CA GLY A 835 -14.79 16.68 -22.06
C GLY A 835 -13.35 16.54 -22.55
N VAL A 836 -12.34 16.56 -21.66
CA VAL A 836 -10.92 16.38 -22.01
C VAL A 836 -10.66 15.08 -22.77
N ALA A 837 -11.34 13.99 -22.39
CA ALA A 837 -11.21 12.72 -23.09
C ALA A 837 -11.69 12.81 -24.56
N GLU A 838 -12.69 13.64 -24.84
CA GLU A 838 -13.21 13.84 -26.18
C GLU A 838 -12.29 14.73 -27.02
N GLU A 839 -11.73 15.79 -26.42
CA GLU A 839 -10.72 16.63 -27.08
C GLU A 839 -9.51 15.81 -27.54
N ILE A 840 -9.02 14.89 -26.70
CA ILE A 840 -7.88 14.01 -27.03
C ILE A 840 -8.25 13.04 -28.17
N LYS A 841 -9.47 12.49 -28.19
CA LYS A 841 -9.93 11.63 -29.28
C LYS A 841 -10.07 12.40 -30.58
N GLN A 842 -10.67 13.58 -30.55
CA GLN A 842 -10.83 14.42 -31.73
C GLN A 842 -9.48 14.78 -32.36
N PHE A 843 -8.46 15.01 -31.53
CA PHE A 843 -7.10 15.23 -32.04
C PHE A 843 -6.53 13.98 -32.74
N ALA A 844 -6.76 12.79 -32.19
CA ALA A 844 -6.38 11.53 -32.85
C ALA A 844 -7.18 11.30 -34.15
N GLU A 845 -8.48 11.59 -34.15
CA GLU A 845 -9.34 11.51 -35.35
C GLU A 845 -8.88 12.46 -36.45
N THR A 846 -8.43 13.67 -36.09
CA THR A 846 -7.87 14.63 -37.05
C THR A 846 -6.66 14.04 -37.77
N CYS A 847 -5.76 13.35 -37.06
CA CYS A 847 -4.62 12.66 -37.67
C CYS A 847 -5.08 11.48 -38.55
N MET A 848 -6.03 10.67 -38.06
CA MET A 848 -6.54 9.53 -38.84
C MET A 848 -7.28 9.95 -40.11
N ALA A 849 -7.89 11.14 -40.12
CA ALA A 849 -8.61 11.67 -41.28
C ALA A 849 -7.69 12.12 -42.43
N GLU A 850 -6.38 12.21 -42.21
CA GLU A 850 -5.41 12.56 -43.26
C GLU A 850 -5.05 11.38 -44.19
N VAL A 851 -5.52 10.16 -43.89
CA VAL A 851 -5.17 8.94 -44.63
C VAL A 851 -6.36 7.99 -44.73
N ASP A 852 -6.50 7.32 -45.87
CA ASP A 852 -7.43 6.21 -46.05
C ASP A 852 -6.73 4.97 -46.64
N LEU A 853 -7.52 4.00 -47.14
CA LEU A 853 -6.98 2.78 -47.74
C LEU A 853 -6.21 3.03 -49.04
N GLU A 854 -6.47 4.14 -49.74
CA GLU A 854 -5.86 4.48 -51.02
C GLU A 854 -4.59 5.34 -50.85
N GLY A 855 -4.43 6.01 -49.71
CA GLY A 855 -3.22 6.76 -49.39
C GLY A 855 -3.50 8.03 -48.60
N TRP A 856 -2.64 9.04 -48.78
CA TRP A 856 -2.83 10.33 -48.13
C TRP A 856 -3.98 11.11 -48.76
N LEU A 857 -4.91 11.57 -47.94
CA LEU A 857 -5.96 12.53 -48.30
C LEU A 857 -5.46 13.98 -48.19
N ALA A 858 -4.44 14.23 -47.37
CA ALA A 858 -3.78 15.52 -47.27
C ALA A 858 -2.99 15.82 -48.57
N PRO A 859 -3.28 16.93 -49.27
CA PRO A 859 -2.77 17.20 -50.62
C PRO A 859 -1.27 17.54 -50.67
N ASP A 860 -0.67 17.86 -49.52
CA ASP A 860 0.75 18.20 -49.36
C ASP A 860 1.64 16.97 -49.05
N LEU A 861 1.04 15.78 -48.92
CA LEU A 861 1.76 14.52 -48.69
C LEU A 861 1.78 13.64 -49.95
N HIS A 862 2.89 12.95 -50.17
CA HIS A 862 3.07 12.07 -51.33
C HIS A 862 2.64 10.63 -51.00
N THR A 863 1.58 10.14 -51.64
CA THR A 863 1.26 8.70 -51.63
C THR A 863 2.35 7.97 -52.41
N PRO A 864 3.01 6.94 -51.84
CA PRO A 864 4.19 6.30 -52.44
C PRO A 864 3.83 5.32 -53.57
N ASP A 865 2.84 5.66 -54.40
CA ASP A 865 2.42 4.87 -55.57
C ASP A 865 3.58 4.65 -56.56
N ASP A 866 4.48 5.62 -56.65
CA ASP A 866 5.68 5.61 -57.49
C ASP A 866 6.77 4.64 -56.99
N LEU A 867 6.74 4.28 -55.70
CA LEU A 867 7.70 3.39 -55.05
C LEU A 867 7.18 1.96 -54.85
N GLY A 868 5.98 1.64 -55.38
CA GLY A 868 5.26 0.39 -55.14
C GLY A 868 5.95 -0.88 -55.67
N LEU A 869 7.04 -1.31 -55.05
CA LEU A 869 7.71 -2.60 -55.33
C LEU A 869 6.73 -3.78 -55.19
N LEU A 870 5.74 -3.67 -54.29
CA LEU A 870 4.70 -4.66 -54.10
C LEU A 870 3.67 -4.66 -55.25
N ARG A 871 3.24 -3.49 -55.76
CA ARG A 871 2.35 -3.38 -56.93
C ARG A 871 3.06 -3.90 -58.19
N GLN A 872 4.31 -3.51 -58.40
CA GLN A 872 5.16 -4.03 -59.47
C GLN A 872 5.45 -5.54 -59.34
N TRP A 873 5.43 -6.09 -58.12
CA TRP A 873 5.57 -7.53 -57.87
C TRP A 873 4.27 -8.28 -58.15
N LEU A 874 3.11 -7.74 -57.73
CA LEU A 874 1.79 -8.29 -58.00
C LEU A 874 1.47 -8.29 -59.50
N GLU A 875 1.74 -7.21 -60.22
CA GLU A 875 1.57 -7.12 -61.67
C GLU A 875 2.46 -8.12 -62.42
N ARG A 876 3.72 -8.32 -61.99
CA ARG A 876 4.61 -9.35 -62.54
C ARG A 876 4.06 -10.76 -62.31
N ARG A 877 3.41 -10.98 -61.16
CA ARG A 877 2.82 -12.28 -60.80
C ARG A 877 1.57 -12.59 -61.63
N GLU A 878 0.70 -11.60 -61.89
CA GLU A 878 -0.46 -11.76 -62.76
C GLU A 878 -0.08 -11.93 -64.24
N ASN A 879 0.92 -11.19 -64.72
CA ASN A 879 1.42 -11.32 -66.10
C ASN A 879 2.09 -12.68 -66.36
N ASN A 880 2.79 -13.23 -65.36
CA ASN A 880 3.33 -14.60 -65.45
C ASN A 880 2.25 -15.69 -65.40
N GLY A 881 1.08 -15.41 -64.82
CA GLY A 881 -0.07 -16.32 -64.85
C GLY A 881 -0.75 -16.37 -66.23
N LYS A 882 -0.91 -15.22 -66.90
CA LYS A 882 -1.59 -15.13 -68.21
C LYS A 882 -0.77 -15.72 -69.38
N ASN A 883 0.55 -15.76 -69.28
CA ASN A 883 1.42 -16.40 -70.30
C ASN A 883 1.49 -17.94 -70.17
N SER A 884 0.79 -18.55 -69.20
CA SER A 884 0.72 -20.02 -69.06
C SER A 884 -0.55 -20.64 -69.66
N SER A 885 -1.42 -19.83 -70.29
CA SER A 885 -2.69 -20.27 -70.89
C SER A 885 -2.84 -19.94 -72.39
N SER A 886 -1.73 -19.78 -73.13
CA SER A 886 -1.72 -19.65 -74.60
C SER A 886 -0.90 -20.76 -75.25
#